data_AF-A0A1A8RJ47-F1
#
_entry.id   AF-A0A1A8RJ47-F1
#
_cell.length_a   1.000
_cell.length_b   1.000
_cell.length_c   1.000
_cell.angle_alpha   90.00
_cell.angle_beta   90.00
_cell.angle_gamma   90.00
#
_symmetry.space_group_name_H-M   'P 1'
#
loop_
_entity.id
_entity.type
_entity.pdbx_description
1 polymer ?
#
loop_
_entity_poly.entity_id
_entity_poly.type
_entity_poly.pdbx_seq_one_letter_code
_entity_poly.pdbx_strand_id
1 'polypeptide(L)'
;MNQQKQQAEQQLEGIRQRLLETEDNLTKKQRELIEAHRELQGCAQEQDKLRRETLDLKRLLGDETRQNEAIQVSNQELRSSIKRAESDNSNARRELQELRRQIKVLEGENSRQRQELLELQARVGQEEQKEEEARHEAHTLKHRLLECEAGKEAALNEVAGLQCRVIKLETAEQESQELLQEREVCQQKCDQKHRETTAQLEAELEDSRTTVKELTVKVGLAETRAHSLKEELCLSGAKCRDLEHHLAALYAGLRSTVGTNHPRFSDKPGSGRQPLSPCRRRIFVKGSESSPLGSVHLGGEMNVEFLHNALQEFQEELRETQRQRDEAKAQIVKLSQDVTELTGTQEKNTIKLQELQKSLKQSEEGKQHLAEELQKANASLSLQQHEANRVDWEKRRLEAEVAQLMISVQAAQTESRTLQDKLDVLHGAECFAEAEKLRFKESLDAAASRVNHLELSQCTSEGELQRAGLRAAELDAEVGALQQRLVDLRRKLGESEDRCAALQVSEKKMSVSLARAEQHESQLREQVHKLSNILSDNRANKESLQEQITQLQRVLTTSEQDRRLLQEHLDQTRDALSETKRLNHALTQQSQNFQRAQEDSDLKISELEKHSRTLKESLKQQQEAELNISQQLQREKEEIQEKYKSLQSFLQKLHGEKADTEKILMRLRKDRSALRKTLEKVEMDRLRQEEKVASVTRGNAQLEETVCNLQQELTGKQETLETLQ
;
A
#
# COMPACT_ATOMS: atom_id res chain seq x y z
N MET A 1 -137.27 100.09 50.31
CA MET A 1 -136.32 100.41 51.40
C MET A 1 -135.12 99.46 51.47
N ASN A 2 -135.27 98.13 51.60
CA ASN A 2 -134.10 97.24 51.83
C ASN A 2 -132.98 97.27 50.76
N GLN A 3 -133.26 97.63 49.51
CA GLN A 3 -132.30 97.52 48.40
C GLN A 3 -131.08 98.47 48.49
N GLN A 4 -131.24 99.70 48.99
CA GLN A 4 -130.12 100.67 48.96
C GLN A 4 -128.98 100.32 49.94
N LYS A 5 -129.32 99.78 51.12
CA LYS A 5 -128.29 99.29 52.07
C LYS A 5 -127.49 98.14 51.44
N GLN A 6 -128.17 97.18 50.81
CA GLN A 6 -127.52 96.09 50.09
C GLN A 6 -126.56 96.59 49.00
N GLN A 7 -126.92 97.63 48.24
CA GLN A 7 -126.03 98.17 47.19
C GLN A 7 -124.75 98.81 47.77
N ALA A 8 -124.84 99.56 48.88
CA ALA A 8 -123.67 100.19 49.49
C ALA A 8 -122.73 99.15 50.15
N GLU A 9 -123.29 98.14 50.81
CA GLU A 9 -122.51 97.03 51.37
C GLU A 9 -121.85 96.21 50.25
N GLN A 10 -122.56 95.90 49.16
CA GLN A 10 -122.00 95.27 47.95
C GLN A 10 -120.86 96.08 47.32
N GLN A 11 -120.94 97.41 47.29
CA GLN A 11 -119.87 98.25 46.75
C GLN A 11 -118.63 98.30 47.64
N LEU A 12 -118.78 98.39 48.96
CA LEU A 12 -117.64 98.31 49.88
C LEU A 12 -116.98 96.93 49.86
N GLU A 13 -117.78 95.87 49.81
CA GLU A 13 -117.25 94.51 49.69
C GLU A 13 -116.53 94.31 48.36
N GLY A 14 -117.09 94.80 47.25
CA GLY A 14 -116.46 94.81 45.93
C GLY A 14 -115.27 95.77 45.77
N ILE A 15 -115.01 96.67 46.73
CA ILE A 15 -113.76 97.46 46.80
C ILE A 15 -112.73 96.74 47.67
N ARG A 16 -113.15 96.13 48.78
CA ARG A 16 -112.28 95.28 49.62
C ARG A 16 -111.77 94.06 48.86
N GLN A 17 -112.62 93.41 48.08
CA GLN A 17 -112.25 92.32 47.19
C GLN A 17 -111.18 92.79 46.19
N ARG A 18 -111.37 93.91 45.51
CA ARG A 18 -110.36 94.47 44.59
C ARG A 18 -109.06 94.90 45.27
N LEU A 19 -109.11 95.44 46.50
CA LEU A 19 -107.90 95.78 47.24
C LEU A 19 -107.13 94.50 47.63
N LEU A 20 -107.83 93.52 48.20
CA LEU A 20 -107.30 92.20 48.54
C LEU A 20 -106.71 91.51 47.31
N GLU A 21 -107.42 91.53 46.17
CA GLU A 21 -106.91 91.06 44.87
C GLU A 21 -105.63 91.79 44.47
N THR A 22 -105.52 93.12 44.64
CA THR A 22 -104.28 93.83 44.32
C THR A 22 -103.13 93.54 45.30
N GLU A 23 -103.41 93.30 46.57
CA GLU A 23 -102.41 92.93 47.58
C GLU A 23 -101.95 91.47 47.42
N ASP A 24 -102.86 90.55 47.11
CA ASP A 24 -102.56 89.18 46.71
C ASP A 24 -101.76 89.14 45.40
N ASN A 25 -102.12 89.96 44.40
CA ASN A 25 -101.34 90.08 43.17
C ASN A 25 -99.96 90.71 43.42
N LEU A 26 -99.83 91.70 44.31
CA LEU A 26 -98.54 92.31 44.65
C LEU A 26 -97.64 91.32 45.41
N THR A 27 -98.17 90.65 46.44
CA THR A 27 -97.40 89.64 47.19
C THR A 27 -97.10 88.41 46.33
N LYS A 28 -97.95 88.07 45.36
CA LYS A 28 -97.66 87.06 44.33
C LYS A 28 -96.53 87.52 43.42
N LYS A 29 -96.56 88.75 42.90
CA LYS A 29 -95.47 89.32 42.08
C LYS A 29 -94.15 89.46 42.84
N GLN A 30 -94.19 89.76 44.15
CA GLN A 30 -93.01 89.74 45.01
C GLN A 30 -92.47 88.33 45.24
N ARG A 31 -93.35 87.33 45.42
CA ARG A 31 -92.96 85.90 45.47
C ARG A 31 -92.31 85.46 44.16
N GLU A 32 -92.96 85.70 43.02
CA GLU A 32 -92.43 85.43 41.67
C GLU A 32 -91.08 86.14 41.43
N LEU A 33 -90.90 87.38 41.91
CA LEU A 33 -89.64 88.11 41.78
C LEU A 33 -88.52 87.52 42.65
N ILE A 34 -88.82 87.12 43.89
CA ILE A 34 -87.85 86.48 44.80
C ILE A 34 -87.46 85.09 44.27
N GLU A 35 -88.41 84.36 43.69
CA GLU A 35 -88.21 83.07 43.04
C GLU A 35 -87.30 83.22 41.82
N ALA A 36 -87.62 84.13 40.89
CA ALA A 36 -86.78 84.46 39.74
C ALA A 36 -85.37 84.96 40.14
N HIS A 37 -85.23 85.69 41.25
CA HIS A 37 -83.91 86.12 41.73
C HIS A 37 -83.07 84.97 42.30
N ARG A 38 -83.71 83.98 42.95
CA ARG A 38 -83.06 82.74 43.39
C ARG A 38 -82.67 81.86 42.21
N GLU A 39 -83.54 81.75 41.20
CA GLU A 39 -83.25 81.03 39.95
C GLU A 39 -82.07 81.65 39.21
N LEU A 40 -82.05 82.98 39.02
CA LEU A 40 -80.93 83.70 38.42
C LEU A 40 -79.63 83.54 39.22
N GLN A 41 -79.69 83.56 40.56
CA GLN A 41 -78.53 83.30 41.41
C GLN A 41 -78.03 81.85 41.27
N GLY A 42 -78.94 80.88 41.15
CA GLY A 42 -78.62 79.47 40.86
C GLY A 42 -77.91 79.33 39.51
N CYS A 43 -78.51 79.87 38.44
CA CYS A 43 -77.95 79.86 37.08
C CYS A 43 -76.56 80.52 37.03
N ALA A 44 -76.34 81.61 37.77
CA ALA A 44 -75.03 82.26 37.87
C ALA A 44 -74.00 81.39 38.60
N GLN A 45 -74.37 80.74 39.70
CA GLN A 45 -73.49 79.79 40.40
C GLN A 45 -73.16 78.56 39.56
N GLU A 46 -74.11 78.06 38.78
CA GLU A 46 -73.91 76.96 37.82
C GLU A 46 -72.99 77.39 36.66
N GLN A 47 -73.20 78.58 36.10
CA GLN A 47 -72.31 79.13 35.08
C GLN A 47 -70.87 79.27 35.59
N ASP A 48 -70.66 79.69 36.84
CA ASP A 48 -69.33 79.80 37.44
C ASP A 48 -68.70 78.45 37.81
N LYS A 49 -69.48 77.41 38.14
CA LYS A 49 -68.99 76.02 38.25
C LYS A 49 -68.51 75.52 36.88
N LEU A 50 -69.38 75.60 35.87
CA LEU A 50 -69.09 75.20 34.50
C LEU A 50 -67.87 75.94 33.90
N ARG A 51 -67.67 77.22 34.26
CA ARG A 51 -66.46 77.99 33.89
C ARG A 51 -65.19 77.42 34.53
N ARG A 52 -65.22 77.03 35.80
CA ARG A 52 -64.06 76.43 36.49
C ARG A 52 -63.74 75.06 35.91
N GLU A 53 -64.75 74.20 35.76
CA GLU A 53 -64.65 72.89 35.11
C GLU A 53 -64.08 73.03 33.68
N THR A 54 -64.56 74.00 32.90
CA THR A 54 -64.02 74.32 31.56
C THR A 54 -62.55 74.75 31.58
N LEU A 55 -62.11 75.48 32.61
CA LEU A 55 -60.71 75.90 32.76
C LEU A 55 -59.82 74.74 33.21
N ASP A 56 -60.29 73.89 34.11
CA ASP A 56 -59.54 72.75 34.63
C ASP A 56 -59.41 71.66 33.54
N LEU A 57 -60.48 71.38 32.78
CA LEU A 57 -60.43 70.52 31.58
C LEU A 57 -59.46 71.07 30.52
N LYS A 58 -59.38 72.40 30.34
CA LYS A 58 -58.40 73.01 29.42
C LYS A 58 -56.95 72.88 29.91
N ARG A 59 -56.70 72.84 31.23
CA ARG A 59 -55.35 72.55 31.74
C ARG A 59 -55.00 71.08 31.52
N LEU A 60 -55.89 70.16 31.89
CA LEU A 60 -55.71 68.72 31.68
C LEU A 60 -55.42 68.40 30.21
N LEU A 61 -56.22 68.92 29.28
CA LEU A 61 -55.99 68.77 27.84
C LEU A 61 -54.63 69.35 27.39
N GLY A 62 -54.20 70.47 27.98
CA GLY A 62 -52.91 71.10 27.70
C GLY A 62 -51.70 70.32 28.23
N ASP A 63 -51.86 69.58 29.32
CA ASP A 63 -50.82 68.70 29.86
C ASP A 63 -50.80 67.34 29.14
N GLU A 64 -51.97 66.81 28.75
CA GLU A 64 -52.08 65.66 27.85
C GLU A 64 -51.45 65.92 26.48
N THR A 65 -51.64 67.09 25.87
CA THR A 65 -50.98 67.41 24.57
C THR A 65 -49.47 67.48 24.71
N ARG A 66 -48.94 68.13 25.76
CA ARG A 66 -47.49 68.14 26.06
C ARG A 66 -46.93 66.73 26.28
N GLN A 67 -47.66 65.89 27.00
CA GLN A 67 -47.27 64.49 27.23
C GLN A 67 -47.25 63.70 25.92
N ASN A 68 -48.24 63.89 25.04
CA ASN A 68 -48.28 63.28 23.72
C ASN A 68 -47.14 63.77 22.81
N GLU A 69 -46.79 65.06 22.84
CA GLU A 69 -45.64 65.62 22.13
C GLU A 69 -44.31 65.02 22.62
N ALA A 70 -44.10 64.94 23.93
CA ALA A 70 -42.91 64.30 24.51
C ALA A 70 -42.80 62.80 24.15
N ILE A 71 -43.92 62.08 24.18
CA ILE A 71 -44.02 60.69 23.73
C ILE A 71 -43.73 60.60 22.22
N GLN A 72 -44.18 61.53 21.39
CA GLN A 72 -43.90 61.56 19.95
C GLN A 72 -42.40 61.78 19.67
N VAL A 73 -41.76 62.73 20.36
CA VAL A 73 -40.30 62.98 20.23
C VAL A 73 -39.51 61.74 20.66
N SER A 74 -39.81 61.16 21.84
CA SER A 74 -39.15 59.94 22.32
C SER A 74 -39.34 58.77 21.34
N ASN A 75 -40.54 58.58 20.78
CA ASN A 75 -40.78 57.57 19.74
C ASN A 75 -39.96 57.83 18.46
N GLN A 76 -39.76 59.09 18.06
CA GLN A 76 -38.92 59.44 16.91
C GLN A 76 -37.44 59.17 17.18
N GLU A 77 -36.95 59.49 18.38
CA GLU A 77 -35.58 59.18 18.82
C GLU A 77 -35.34 57.67 18.88
N LEU A 78 -36.26 56.89 19.48
CA LEU A 78 -36.20 55.42 19.50
C LEU A 78 -36.18 54.83 18.09
N ARG A 79 -37.03 55.31 17.17
CA ARG A 79 -37.01 54.91 15.75
C ARG A 79 -35.67 55.26 15.06
N SER A 80 -35.04 56.37 15.42
CA SER A 80 -33.70 56.74 14.91
C SER A 80 -32.58 55.88 15.48
N SER A 81 -32.74 55.40 16.72
CA SER A 81 -31.78 54.53 17.41
C SER A 81 -31.84 53.12 16.84
N ILE A 82 -33.04 52.58 16.65
CA ILE A 82 -33.30 51.28 16.00
C ILE A 82 -32.67 51.27 14.59
N LYS A 83 -32.95 52.27 13.75
CA LYS A 83 -32.37 52.34 12.39
C LYS A 83 -30.84 52.39 12.36
N ARG A 84 -30.19 53.03 13.34
CA ARG A 84 -28.73 53.01 13.48
C ARG A 84 -28.25 51.62 13.87
N ALA A 85 -28.83 51.02 14.92
CA ALA A 85 -28.49 49.67 15.34
C ALA A 85 -28.71 48.62 14.23
N GLU A 86 -29.74 48.75 13.39
CA GLU A 86 -29.99 47.90 12.22
C GLU A 86 -28.91 48.07 11.13
N SER A 87 -28.50 49.31 10.86
CA SER A 87 -27.38 49.63 9.95
C SER A 87 -26.06 49.04 10.47
N ASP A 88 -25.76 49.24 11.75
CA ASP A 88 -24.51 48.78 12.37
C ASP A 88 -24.46 47.25 12.46
N ASN A 89 -25.59 46.59 12.77
CA ASN A 89 -25.71 45.13 12.70
C ASN A 89 -25.51 44.62 11.26
N SER A 90 -25.96 45.37 10.25
CA SER A 90 -25.77 45.05 8.84
C SER A 90 -24.32 45.26 8.37
N ASN A 91 -23.61 46.24 8.93
CA ASN A 91 -22.18 46.47 8.71
C ASN A 91 -21.35 45.33 9.32
N ALA A 92 -21.53 45.05 10.61
CA ALA A 92 -20.85 43.97 11.31
C ALA A 92 -21.08 42.58 10.67
N ARG A 93 -22.28 42.31 10.13
CA ARG A 93 -22.54 41.07 9.35
C ARG A 93 -21.69 40.98 8.07
N ARG A 94 -21.48 42.08 7.35
CA ARG A 94 -20.64 42.12 6.14
C ARG A 94 -19.16 41.93 6.49
N GLU A 95 -18.69 42.60 7.54
CA GLU A 95 -17.32 42.44 8.06
C GLU A 95 -17.06 41.00 8.52
N LEU A 96 -17.99 40.38 9.25
CA LEU A 96 -17.89 38.97 9.66
C LEU A 96 -17.91 37.99 8.47
N GLN A 97 -18.60 38.32 7.36
CA GLN A 97 -18.56 37.51 6.15
C GLN A 97 -17.21 37.64 5.42
N GLU A 98 -16.66 38.85 5.33
CA GLU A 98 -15.36 39.10 4.71
C GLU A 98 -14.21 38.49 5.52
N LEU A 99 -14.21 38.60 6.84
CA LEU A 99 -13.24 37.92 7.71
C LEU A 99 -13.31 36.39 7.56
N ARG A 100 -14.51 35.80 7.45
CA ARG A 100 -14.67 34.36 7.15
C ARG A 100 -14.14 33.99 5.77
N ARG A 101 -14.27 34.86 4.77
CA ARG A 101 -13.70 34.67 3.43
C ARG A 101 -12.17 34.67 3.49
N GLN A 102 -11.58 35.61 4.23
CA GLN A 102 -10.12 35.71 4.43
C GLN A 102 -9.56 34.50 5.18
N ILE A 103 -10.20 34.09 6.28
CA ILE A 103 -9.84 32.86 7.01
C ILE A 103 -9.83 31.65 6.08
N LYS A 104 -10.87 31.47 5.26
CA LYS A 104 -10.95 30.34 4.31
C LYS A 104 -9.86 30.38 3.23
N VAL A 105 -9.39 31.55 2.82
CA VAL A 105 -8.25 31.69 1.90
C VAL A 105 -6.95 31.29 2.60
N LEU A 106 -6.71 31.80 3.81
CA LEU A 106 -5.52 31.48 4.62
C LEU A 106 -5.46 30.00 5.02
N GLU A 107 -6.60 29.36 5.32
CA GLU A 107 -6.71 27.90 5.51
C GLU A 107 -6.30 27.13 4.24
N GLY A 108 -6.75 27.60 3.08
CA GLY A 108 -6.35 27.07 1.77
C GLY A 108 -4.85 27.21 1.49
N GLU A 109 -4.27 28.38 1.76
CA GLU A 109 -2.84 28.64 1.58
C GLU A 109 -1.99 27.83 2.57
N ASN A 110 -2.41 27.74 3.83
CA ASN A 110 -1.72 26.95 4.84
C ASN A 110 -1.81 25.44 4.55
N SER A 111 -2.92 24.95 3.97
CA SER A 111 -3.01 23.54 3.54
C SER A 111 -2.09 23.23 2.35
N ARG A 112 -1.94 24.15 1.38
CA ARG A 112 -0.96 24.02 0.29
C ARG A 112 0.47 24.01 0.81
N GLN A 113 0.84 24.97 1.66
CA GLN A 113 2.16 25.04 2.28
C GLN A 113 2.50 23.77 3.08
N ARG A 114 1.53 23.17 3.79
CA ARG A 114 1.72 21.88 4.46
C ARG A 114 1.96 20.75 3.46
N GLN A 115 1.24 20.70 2.34
CA GLN A 115 1.48 19.70 1.30
C GLN A 115 2.85 19.89 0.65
N GLU A 116 3.23 21.13 0.30
CA GLU A 116 4.54 21.48 -0.25
C GLU A 116 5.67 21.09 0.71
N LEU A 117 5.51 21.34 2.01
CA LEU A 117 6.48 20.91 3.04
C LEU A 117 6.59 19.37 3.13
N LEU A 118 5.47 18.63 3.07
CA LEU A 118 5.49 17.17 3.07
C LEU A 118 6.13 16.60 1.78
N GLU A 119 5.86 17.20 0.62
CA GLU A 119 6.50 16.83 -0.64
C GLU A 119 8.00 17.14 -0.64
N LEU A 120 8.43 18.25 -0.03
CA LEU A 120 9.85 18.58 0.13
C LEU A 120 10.53 17.64 1.12
N GLN A 121 9.91 17.32 2.27
CA GLN A 121 10.42 16.34 3.22
C GLN A 121 10.59 14.95 2.58
N ALA A 122 9.61 14.51 1.80
CA ALA A 122 9.68 13.24 1.06
C ALA A 122 10.81 13.24 0.02
N ARG A 123 11.07 14.36 -0.67
CA ARG A 123 12.20 14.49 -1.60
C ARG A 123 13.55 14.51 -0.87
N VAL A 124 13.67 15.23 0.26
CA VAL A 124 14.90 15.26 1.07
C VAL A 124 15.24 13.86 1.55
N GLY A 125 14.30 13.11 2.13
CA GLY A 125 14.54 11.73 2.56
C GLY A 125 14.93 10.78 1.40
N GLN A 126 14.42 11.02 0.18
CA GLN A 126 14.83 10.27 -1.01
C GLN A 126 16.25 10.61 -1.49
N GLU A 127 16.70 11.86 -1.40
CA GLU A 127 18.08 12.22 -1.72
C GLU A 127 19.06 11.80 -0.60
N GLU A 128 18.65 11.87 0.68
CA GLU A 128 19.41 11.33 1.81
C GLU A 128 19.68 9.84 1.64
N GLN A 129 18.65 9.04 1.31
CA GLN A 129 18.80 7.60 1.05
C GLN A 129 19.76 7.34 -0.13
N LYS A 130 19.64 8.07 -1.24
CA LYS A 130 20.56 7.93 -2.39
C LYS A 130 21.99 8.30 -2.03
N GLU A 131 22.20 9.31 -1.18
CA GLU A 131 23.54 9.67 -0.73
C GLU A 131 24.13 8.60 0.20
N GLU A 132 23.32 7.97 1.06
CA GLU A 132 23.74 6.80 1.84
C GLU A 132 24.10 5.60 0.95
N GLU A 133 23.26 5.27 -0.03
CA GLU A 133 23.54 4.24 -1.04
C GLU A 133 24.86 4.54 -1.79
N ALA A 134 25.04 5.77 -2.28
CA ALA A 134 26.27 6.19 -2.96
C ALA A 134 27.51 6.18 -2.04
N ARG A 135 27.36 6.50 -0.75
CA ARG A 135 28.43 6.37 0.26
C ARG A 135 28.80 4.90 0.44
N HIS A 136 27.83 3.99 0.56
CA HIS A 136 28.08 2.55 0.68
C HIS A 136 28.77 1.97 -0.57
N GLU A 137 28.36 2.37 -1.78
CA GLU A 137 29.06 2.02 -3.02
C GLU A 137 30.49 2.57 -3.03
N ALA A 138 30.71 3.85 -2.70
CA ALA A 138 32.03 4.46 -2.64
C ALA A 138 32.97 3.77 -1.62
N HIS A 139 32.45 3.34 -0.47
CA HIS A 139 33.22 2.53 0.49
C HIS A 139 33.57 1.14 -0.06
N THR A 140 32.63 0.49 -0.76
CA THR A 140 32.85 -0.81 -1.42
C THR A 140 33.90 -0.72 -2.53
N LEU A 141 33.88 0.36 -3.32
CA LEU A 141 34.87 0.64 -4.36
C LEU A 141 36.25 0.95 -3.77
N LYS A 142 36.33 1.72 -2.66
CA LYS A 142 37.59 1.95 -1.93
C LYS A 142 38.21 0.65 -1.42
N HIS A 143 37.41 -0.28 -0.88
CA HIS A 143 37.90 -1.59 -0.44
C HIS A 143 38.51 -2.37 -1.62
N ARG A 144 37.80 -2.46 -2.74
CA ARG A 144 38.28 -3.14 -3.95
C ARG A 144 39.54 -2.50 -4.55
N LEU A 145 39.69 -1.18 -4.46
CA LEU A 145 40.91 -0.48 -4.87
C LEU A 145 42.09 -0.88 -3.98
N LEU A 146 41.94 -0.90 -2.65
CA LEU A 146 42.98 -1.35 -1.73
C LEU A 146 43.36 -2.82 -1.94
N GLU A 147 42.39 -3.70 -2.23
CA GLU A 147 42.66 -5.09 -2.61
C GLU A 147 43.47 -5.19 -3.92
N CYS A 148 43.17 -4.35 -4.91
CA CYS A 148 43.92 -4.29 -6.17
C CYS A 148 45.32 -3.68 -5.99
N GLU A 149 45.48 -2.68 -5.12
CA GLU A 149 46.77 -2.06 -4.79
C GLU A 149 47.68 -3.04 -4.05
N ALA A 150 47.17 -3.75 -3.04
CA ALA A 150 47.90 -4.82 -2.36
C ALA A 150 48.29 -5.97 -3.32
N GLY A 151 47.39 -6.36 -4.23
CA GLY A 151 47.68 -7.37 -5.27
C GLY A 151 48.76 -6.91 -6.26
N LYS A 152 48.76 -5.62 -6.63
CA LYS A 152 49.80 -4.99 -7.47
C LYS A 152 51.14 -4.93 -6.74
N GLU A 153 51.17 -4.58 -5.47
CA GLU A 153 52.39 -4.57 -4.66
C GLU A 153 52.95 -5.98 -4.46
N ALA A 154 52.11 -6.98 -4.24
CA ALA A 154 52.53 -8.39 -4.22
C ALA A 154 53.21 -8.80 -5.54
N ALA A 155 52.60 -8.50 -6.68
CA ALA A 155 53.17 -8.79 -8.00
C ALA A 155 54.50 -8.03 -8.25
N LEU A 156 54.63 -6.77 -7.80
CA LEU A 156 55.88 -6.01 -7.89
C LEU A 156 56.99 -6.62 -7.02
N ASN A 157 56.64 -7.09 -5.81
CA ASN A 157 57.59 -7.78 -4.92
C ASN A 157 58.01 -9.15 -5.49
N GLU A 158 57.11 -9.89 -6.13
CA GLU A 158 57.45 -11.12 -6.87
C GLU A 158 58.40 -10.83 -8.04
N VAL A 159 58.13 -9.80 -8.85
CA VAL A 159 59.01 -9.38 -9.95
C VAL A 159 60.39 -8.96 -9.43
N ALA A 160 60.47 -8.19 -8.35
CA ALA A 160 61.75 -7.82 -7.72
C ALA A 160 62.50 -9.04 -7.16
N GLY A 161 61.78 -9.99 -6.55
CA GLY A 161 62.33 -11.26 -6.08
C GLY A 161 62.87 -12.14 -7.23
N LEU A 162 62.16 -12.19 -8.36
CA LEU A 162 62.59 -12.87 -9.58
C LEU A 162 63.80 -12.19 -10.22
N GLN A 163 63.84 -10.85 -10.30
CA GLN A 163 65.02 -10.09 -10.76
C GLN A 163 66.24 -10.39 -9.88
N CYS A 164 66.09 -10.37 -8.56
CA CYS A 164 67.15 -10.75 -7.62
C CYS A 164 67.57 -12.22 -7.74
N ARG A 165 66.68 -13.10 -8.21
CA ARG A 165 67.00 -14.50 -8.49
C ARG A 165 67.72 -14.68 -9.83
N VAL A 166 67.34 -13.93 -10.86
CA VAL A 166 68.02 -13.90 -12.17
C VAL A 166 69.45 -13.41 -12.00
N ILE A 167 69.68 -12.26 -11.35
CA ILE A 167 71.03 -11.73 -11.11
C ILE A 167 71.92 -12.74 -10.38
N LYS A 168 71.39 -13.46 -9.37
CA LYS A 168 72.13 -14.51 -8.65
C LYS A 168 72.42 -15.76 -9.47
N LEU A 169 71.66 -16.01 -10.54
CA LEU A 169 71.94 -17.08 -11.50
C LEU A 169 72.95 -16.61 -12.55
N GLU A 170 72.85 -15.36 -13.02
CA GLU A 170 73.80 -14.74 -13.94
C GLU A 170 75.21 -14.65 -13.31
N THR A 171 75.34 -14.25 -12.05
CA THR A 171 76.65 -14.24 -11.35
C THR A 171 77.19 -15.65 -11.13
N ALA A 172 76.34 -16.61 -10.75
CA ALA A 172 76.75 -18.01 -10.58
C ALA A 172 77.13 -18.67 -11.93
N GLU A 173 76.52 -18.24 -13.04
CA GLU A 173 76.93 -18.66 -14.39
C GLU A 173 78.28 -18.04 -14.75
N GLN A 174 78.49 -16.74 -14.49
CA GLN A 174 79.78 -16.07 -14.70
C GLN A 174 80.91 -16.72 -13.89
N GLU A 175 80.71 -16.95 -12.59
CA GLU A 175 81.64 -17.69 -11.72
C GLU A 175 81.95 -19.09 -12.29
N SER A 176 80.94 -19.80 -12.82
CA SER A 176 81.12 -21.12 -13.45
C SER A 176 81.88 -21.02 -14.78
N GLN A 177 81.65 -19.99 -15.59
CA GLN A 177 82.37 -19.75 -16.85
C GLN A 177 83.84 -19.38 -16.59
N GLU A 178 84.13 -18.56 -15.57
CA GLU A 178 85.49 -18.24 -15.13
C GLU A 178 86.22 -19.49 -14.63
N LEU A 179 85.59 -20.30 -13.76
CA LEU A 179 86.15 -21.56 -13.28
C LEU A 179 86.37 -22.59 -14.40
N LEU A 180 85.59 -22.56 -15.48
CA LEU A 180 85.83 -23.36 -16.69
C LEU A 180 87.06 -22.84 -17.46
N GLN A 181 87.18 -21.53 -17.68
CA GLN A 181 88.35 -20.93 -18.33
C GLN A 181 89.65 -21.18 -17.53
N GLU A 182 89.62 -21.07 -16.20
CA GLU A 182 90.75 -21.41 -15.34
C GLU A 182 91.16 -22.89 -15.50
N ARG A 183 90.17 -23.80 -15.53
CA ARG A 183 90.40 -25.24 -15.76
C ARG A 183 90.99 -25.51 -17.14
N GLU A 184 90.49 -24.88 -18.19
CA GLU A 184 91.01 -25.00 -19.54
C GLU A 184 92.46 -24.50 -19.62
N VAL A 185 92.76 -23.33 -19.05
CA VAL A 185 94.14 -22.80 -18.97
C VAL A 185 95.06 -23.70 -18.15
N CYS A 186 94.57 -24.30 -17.05
CA CYS A 186 95.34 -25.27 -16.27
C CYS A 186 95.57 -26.57 -17.04
N GLN A 187 94.58 -27.07 -17.79
CA GLN A 187 94.71 -28.25 -18.65
C GLN A 187 95.71 -27.98 -19.78
N GLN A 188 95.60 -26.85 -20.48
CA GLN A 188 96.56 -26.45 -21.53
C GLN A 188 98.00 -26.38 -21.00
N LYS A 189 98.20 -25.83 -19.80
CA LYS A 189 99.51 -25.81 -19.11
C LYS A 189 99.99 -27.21 -18.71
N CYS A 190 99.08 -28.11 -18.33
CA CYS A 190 99.39 -29.50 -18.02
C CYS A 190 99.82 -30.26 -19.28
N ASP A 191 99.00 -30.19 -20.35
CA ASP A 191 99.30 -30.78 -21.65
C ASP A 191 100.61 -30.25 -22.23
N GLN A 192 100.89 -28.95 -22.07
CA GLN A 192 102.12 -28.34 -22.56
C GLN A 192 103.35 -28.87 -21.81
N LYS A 193 103.29 -28.98 -20.48
CA LYS A 193 104.33 -29.66 -19.69
C LYS A 193 104.49 -31.12 -20.11
N HIS A 194 103.39 -31.82 -20.37
CA HIS A 194 103.46 -33.20 -20.88
C HIS A 194 104.16 -33.27 -22.23
N ARG A 195 103.83 -32.42 -23.20
CA ARG A 195 104.53 -32.31 -24.50
C ARG A 195 106.02 -32.00 -24.34
N GLU A 196 106.36 -31.11 -23.42
CA GLU A 196 107.77 -30.77 -23.11
C GLU A 196 108.51 -31.97 -22.49
N THR A 197 107.90 -32.69 -21.53
CA THR A 197 108.51 -33.89 -20.96
C THR A 197 108.60 -35.05 -21.96
N THR A 198 107.64 -35.22 -22.87
CA THR A 198 107.75 -36.24 -23.93
C THR A 198 108.84 -35.87 -24.92
N ALA A 199 108.96 -34.59 -25.33
CA ALA A 199 110.03 -34.14 -26.21
C ALA A 199 111.42 -34.26 -25.55
N GLN A 200 111.53 -34.04 -24.24
CA GLN A 200 112.76 -34.27 -23.47
C GLN A 200 113.11 -35.77 -23.41
N LEU A 201 112.13 -36.64 -23.12
CA LEU A 201 112.33 -38.10 -23.11
C LEU A 201 112.61 -38.66 -24.51
N GLU A 202 112.06 -38.07 -25.57
CA GLU A 202 112.38 -38.40 -26.97
C GLU A 202 113.80 -37.98 -27.35
N ALA A 203 114.27 -36.82 -26.87
CA ALA A 203 115.66 -36.38 -27.04
C ALA A 203 116.64 -37.27 -26.25
N GLU A 204 116.37 -37.55 -24.97
CA GLU A 204 117.14 -38.51 -24.17
C GLU A 204 117.12 -39.92 -24.78
N LEU A 205 115.99 -40.33 -25.38
CA LEU A 205 115.90 -41.59 -26.10
C LEU A 205 116.76 -41.58 -27.36
N GLU A 206 116.75 -40.53 -28.20
CA GLU A 206 117.66 -40.45 -29.35
C GLU A 206 119.13 -40.30 -28.94
N ASP A 207 119.46 -39.65 -27.83
CA ASP A 207 120.83 -39.61 -27.28
C ASP A 207 121.26 -40.98 -26.72
N SER A 208 120.35 -41.72 -26.09
CA SER A 208 120.56 -43.13 -25.77
C SER A 208 120.73 -43.97 -27.05
N ARG A 209 120.05 -43.60 -28.14
CA ARG A 209 120.11 -44.28 -29.44
C ARG A 209 121.37 -43.92 -30.22
N THR A 210 121.91 -42.71 -30.11
CA THR A 210 123.21 -42.32 -30.69
C THR A 210 124.36 -42.93 -29.91
N THR A 211 124.32 -42.92 -28.58
CA THR A 211 125.30 -43.64 -27.75
C THR A 211 125.21 -45.16 -27.94
N VAL A 212 124.03 -45.75 -28.15
CA VAL A 212 123.90 -47.16 -28.59
C VAL A 212 124.48 -47.36 -29.99
N LYS A 213 124.18 -46.51 -30.99
CA LYS A 213 124.81 -46.58 -32.33
C LYS A 213 126.35 -46.51 -32.22
N GLU A 214 126.89 -45.61 -31.40
CA GLU A 214 128.32 -45.51 -31.10
C GLU A 214 128.87 -46.76 -30.42
N LEU A 215 128.16 -47.31 -29.43
CA LEU A 215 128.55 -48.55 -28.75
C LEU A 215 128.51 -49.74 -29.71
N THR A 216 127.54 -49.82 -30.63
CA THR A 216 127.52 -50.81 -31.71
C THR A 216 128.72 -50.66 -32.64
N VAL A 217 129.15 -49.43 -32.98
CA VAL A 217 130.38 -49.20 -33.76
C VAL A 217 131.63 -49.57 -32.95
N LYS A 218 131.71 -49.22 -31.66
CA LYS A 218 132.81 -49.59 -30.76
C LYS A 218 132.87 -51.11 -30.54
N VAL A 219 131.72 -51.79 -30.48
CA VAL A 219 131.60 -53.25 -30.45
C VAL A 219 132.05 -53.85 -31.77
N GLY A 220 131.59 -53.38 -32.93
CA GLY A 220 132.09 -53.85 -34.23
C GLY A 220 133.60 -53.67 -34.42
N LEU A 221 134.17 -52.57 -33.90
CA LEU A 221 135.62 -52.34 -33.84
C LEU A 221 136.34 -53.26 -32.84
N ALA A 222 135.67 -53.72 -31.78
CA ALA A 222 136.20 -54.70 -30.84
C ALA A 222 136.06 -56.14 -31.35
N GLU A 223 134.96 -56.45 -32.05
CA GLU A 223 134.67 -57.74 -32.68
C GLU A 223 135.60 -58.01 -33.85
N THR A 224 135.86 -57.01 -34.71
CA THR A 224 136.87 -57.12 -35.77
C THR A 224 138.27 -57.36 -35.20
N ARG A 225 138.68 -56.64 -34.15
CA ARG A 225 139.94 -56.90 -33.44
C ARG A 225 139.98 -58.29 -32.80
N ALA A 226 138.90 -58.71 -32.15
CA ALA A 226 138.79 -60.03 -31.54
C ALA A 226 138.78 -61.16 -32.60
N HIS A 227 138.25 -60.89 -33.80
CA HIS A 227 138.30 -61.80 -34.94
C HIS A 227 139.73 -61.96 -35.45
N SER A 228 140.46 -60.87 -35.69
CA SER A 228 141.88 -60.92 -36.07
C SER A 228 142.74 -61.67 -35.05
N LEU A 229 142.59 -61.37 -33.75
CA LEU A 229 143.27 -62.10 -32.67
C LEU A 229 142.89 -63.58 -32.61
N LYS A 230 141.66 -63.94 -33.00
CA LYS A 230 141.18 -65.33 -33.06
C LYS A 230 141.76 -66.08 -34.26
N GLU A 231 141.94 -65.42 -35.40
CA GLU A 231 142.64 -66.00 -36.57
C GLU A 231 144.12 -66.27 -36.24
N GLU A 232 144.81 -65.31 -35.60
CA GLU A 232 146.18 -65.50 -35.09
C GLU A 232 146.28 -66.67 -34.08
N LEU A 233 145.28 -66.81 -33.20
CA LEU A 233 145.21 -67.91 -32.24
C LEU A 233 144.90 -69.26 -32.91
N CYS A 234 144.14 -69.29 -34.00
CA CYS A 234 143.94 -70.50 -34.81
C CYS A 234 145.23 -70.92 -35.53
N LEU A 235 146.01 -69.97 -36.07
CA LEU A 235 147.27 -70.24 -36.77
C LEU A 235 148.40 -70.72 -35.83
N SER A 236 148.40 -70.28 -34.57
CA SER A 236 149.31 -70.79 -33.53
C SER A 236 148.81 -72.11 -32.93
N GLY A 237 147.51 -72.24 -32.66
CA GLY A 237 146.86 -73.46 -32.16
C GLY A 237 146.84 -74.64 -33.14
N ALA A 238 147.22 -74.44 -34.41
CA ALA A 238 147.60 -75.54 -35.30
C ALA A 238 149.00 -76.07 -34.93
N LYS A 239 150.01 -75.19 -34.94
CA LYS A 239 151.44 -75.50 -34.76
C LYS A 239 151.76 -76.20 -33.44
N CYS A 240 151.02 -75.92 -32.36
CA CYS A 240 151.24 -76.59 -31.08
C CYS A 240 150.87 -78.09 -31.11
N ARG A 241 149.83 -78.49 -31.85
CA ARG A 241 149.33 -79.88 -31.86
C ARG A 241 150.28 -80.84 -32.56
N ASP A 242 150.97 -80.38 -33.60
CA ASP A 242 151.96 -81.19 -34.33
C ASP A 242 153.23 -81.47 -33.49
N LEU A 243 153.60 -80.54 -32.61
CA LEU A 243 154.79 -80.64 -31.75
C LEU A 243 154.58 -81.54 -30.53
N GLU A 244 153.42 -81.46 -29.86
CA GLU A 244 153.14 -82.26 -28.66
C GLU A 244 153.09 -83.77 -28.96
N HIS A 245 152.66 -84.17 -30.16
CA HIS A 245 152.66 -85.57 -30.59
C HIS A 245 154.08 -86.18 -30.72
N HIS A 246 155.14 -85.37 -30.84
CA HIS A 246 156.52 -85.85 -30.85
C HIS A 246 157.14 -85.96 -29.44
N LEU A 247 156.59 -85.25 -28.44
CA LEU A 247 157.12 -85.25 -27.06
C LEU A 247 156.54 -86.36 -26.18
N ALA A 248 155.47 -87.03 -26.60
CA ALA A 248 154.90 -88.18 -25.91
C ALA A 248 155.79 -89.44 -25.89
N ALA A 249 156.95 -89.42 -26.56
CA ALA A 249 157.83 -90.59 -26.75
C ALA A 249 159.26 -90.44 -26.19
N LEU A 250 159.64 -89.28 -25.61
CA LEU A 250 161.03 -89.00 -25.20
C LEU A 250 161.11 -88.23 -23.87
N TYR A 251 161.86 -88.79 -22.90
CA TYR A 251 162.27 -88.21 -21.60
C TYR A 251 161.11 -87.83 -20.64
N ALA A 252 160.96 -88.38 -19.42
CA ALA A 252 161.88 -89.10 -18.53
C ALA A 252 163.18 -88.31 -18.21
N GLY A 253 163.09 -87.27 -17.37
CA GLY A 253 164.26 -86.40 -17.12
C GLY A 253 164.20 -85.27 -16.07
N LEU A 254 163.64 -85.49 -14.86
CA LEU A 254 163.99 -84.78 -13.60
C LEU A 254 163.76 -83.24 -13.41
N ARG A 255 163.49 -82.91 -12.14
CA ARG A 255 164.03 -81.76 -11.34
C ARG A 255 163.40 -80.33 -11.36
N SER A 256 162.57 -80.12 -10.31
CA SER A 256 162.85 -79.25 -9.13
C SER A 256 162.63 -77.72 -9.17
N THR A 257 162.47 -77.15 -7.95
CA THR A 257 162.31 -75.72 -7.56
C THR A 257 161.10 -75.00 -8.17
N VAL A 258 160.02 -74.62 -7.45
CA VAL A 258 159.82 -74.14 -6.05
C VAL A 258 160.56 -72.83 -5.77
N GLY A 259 159.91 -71.71 -5.37
CA GLY A 259 158.48 -71.46 -5.20
C GLY A 259 158.16 -70.14 -4.42
N THR A 260 156.86 -69.90 -4.16
CA THR A 260 156.26 -68.90 -3.22
C THR A 260 156.49 -67.39 -3.38
N ASN A 261 155.37 -66.64 -3.45
CA ASN A 261 155.05 -65.33 -2.81
C ASN A 261 153.71 -64.80 -3.42
N HIS A 262 152.81 -64.01 -2.79
CA HIS A 262 152.42 -63.65 -1.41
C HIS A 262 151.14 -62.72 -1.53
N PRO A 263 150.37 -62.34 -0.48
CA PRO A 263 149.49 -63.07 0.46
C PRO A 263 147.95 -62.88 0.18
N ARG A 264 147.07 -62.88 1.22
CA ARG A 264 145.58 -62.85 1.16
C ARG A 264 144.92 -62.00 2.30
N PHE A 265 143.58 -61.80 2.23
CA PHE A 265 142.63 -61.40 3.31
C PHE A 265 142.65 -59.89 3.73
N SER A 266 141.68 -59.25 4.45
CA SER A 266 140.41 -59.66 5.14
C SER A 266 139.41 -58.45 5.33
N ASP A 267 138.28 -58.68 6.00
CA ASP A 267 137.09 -57.86 6.32
C ASP A 267 137.19 -56.61 7.27
N LYS A 268 136.27 -55.64 7.06
CA LYS A 268 135.48 -54.83 8.06
C LYS A 268 136.24 -53.90 9.07
N PRO A 269 135.62 -53.36 10.16
CA PRO A 269 134.61 -52.26 10.23
C PRO A 269 134.99 -51.08 11.19
N GLY A 270 134.07 -50.13 11.46
CA GLY A 270 134.23 -49.09 12.50
C GLY A 270 132.92 -48.44 13.03
N SER A 271 132.92 -47.96 14.29
CA SER A 271 131.75 -47.36 15.01
C SER A 271 132.19 -46.56 16.27
N GLY A 272 131.44 -45.54 16.73
CA GLY A 272 131.76 -44.77 17.96
C GLY A 272 130.76 -43.64 18.34
N ARG A 273 130.64 -43.29 19.64
CA ARG A 273 129.53 -42.49 20.25
C ARG A 273 129.94 -41.24 21.07
N GLN A 274 129.02 -40.25 21.14
CA GLN A 274 128.63 -39.40 22.31
C GLN A 274 129.52 -38.19 22.81
N PRO A 275 128.97 -37.24 23.66
CA PRO A 275 129.40 -35.81 23.73
C PRO A 275 129.62 -35.16 25.15
N LEU A 276 129.85 -33.82 25.28
CA LEU A 276 129.46 -32.80 26.35
C LEU A 276 130.44 -31.55 26.53
N SER A 277 130.20 -30.60 27.48
CA SER A 277 130.76 -29.18 27.61
C SER A 277 131.59 -28.89 28.93
N PRO A 278 132.07 -27.66 29.42
CA PRO A 278 131.59 -26.23 29.34
C PRO A 278 132.68 -25.05 29.29
N CYS A 279 132.72 -24.03 30.21
CA CYS A 279 133.26 -22.63 29.99
C CYS A 279 134.08 -21.87 31.14
N ARG A 280 135.00 -20.84 30.87
CA ARG A 280 135.30 -19.48 31.59
C ARG A 280 136.80 -18.83 31.73
N ARG A 281 137.05 -17.49 31.42
CA ARG A 281 137.82 -16.27 32.08
C ARG A 281 139.42 -15.85 32.18
N ARG A 282 139.89 -14.55 31.84
CA ARG A 282 140.88 -13.43 32.47
C ARG A 282 142.49 -13.02 32.22
N ILE A 283 143.05 -11.70 32.36
CA ILE A 283 144.47 -11.03 32.82
C ILE A 283 145.32 -9.63 32.34
N PHE A 284 146.70 -9.25 32.54
CA PHE A 284 147.50 -7.84 32.70
C PHE A 284 149.10 -7.59 32.24
N VAL A 285 150.14 -6.57 32.36
CA VAL A 285 150.67 -5.05 32.60
C VAL A 285 152.35 -4.81 32.62
N LYS A 286 153.38 -3.77 32.64
CA LYS A 286 153.97 -2.24 32.64
C LYS A 286 155.58 -2.04 32.23
N GLY A 287 156.62 -1.03 32.24
CA GLY A 287 157.15 0.44 32.59
C GLY A 287 158.72 0.98 32.28
N SER A 288 159.34 2.23 32.62
CA SER A 288 160.68 2.99 32.11
C SER A 288 161.65 4.06 32.97
N GLU A 289 162.73 4.88 32.45
CA GLU A 289 163.45 6.30 32.82
C GLU A 289 165.10 6.71 32.88
N SER A 290 165.74 8.02 32.84
CA SER A 290 167.30 8.50 32.89
C SER A 290 167.94 10.07 32.97
N SER A 291 169.32 10.52 33.15
CA SER A 291 170.06 11.97 33.12
C SER A 291 171.71 12.36 33.33
N PRO A 292 172.40 13.64 33.13
CA PRO A 292 173.96 14.11 33.10
C PRO A 292 174.68 15.60 33.53
N LEU A 293 176.08 16.00 33.53
CA LEU A 293 176.85 17.41 33.83
C LEU A 293 178.51 17.80 33.64
N GLY A 294 179.22 19.04 33.90
CA GLY A 294 180.78 19.51 33.79
C GLY A 294 181.52 21.01 34.16
N SER A 295 182.92 21.40 34.13
CA SER A 295 183.71 22.78 34.49
C SER A 295 185.36 23.19 34.21
N VAL A 296 186.08 24.41 34.56
CA VAL A 296 187.52 25.09 34.12
C VAL A 296 188.47 26.21 35.00
N HIS A 297 189.82 26.70 34.74
CA HIS A 297 190.79 27.78 35.47
C HIS A 297 192.24 28.50 34.93
N LEU A 298 193.05 29.54 35.54
CA LEU A 298 194.39 30.38 35.10
C LEU A 298 195.45 31.28 36.09
N GLY A 299 196.69 31.95 35.74
CA GLY A 299 197.64 33.05 36.49
C GLY A 299 199.26 33.52 36.19
N GLY A 300 200.01 34.65 36.71
CA GLY A 300 201.58 35.08 36.68
C GLY A 300 202.32 36.59 36.98
N GLU A 301 203.71 36.91 37.25
CA GLU A 301 204.47 38.30 37.60
C GLU A 301 206.15 38.64 37.72
N MET A 302 206.75 39.95 37.82
CA MET A 302 208.05 40.80 38.36
C MET A 302 209.66 40.97 37.86
N ASN A 303 210.80 41.80 38.18
CA ASN A 303 211.49 42.93 39.10
C ASN A 303 212.89 43.86 38.69
N VAL A 304 213.89 44.45 39.54
CA VAL A 304 214.96 45.69 39.36
C VAL A 304 216.54 45.85 39.95
N GLU A 305 217.46 46.95 39.77
CA GLU A 305 219.00 47.23 40.25
C GLU A 305 219.89 48.68 40.15
N PHE A 306 221.14 48.95 40.80
CA PHE A 306 222.50 49.79 40.53
C PHE A 306 223.21 51.15 41.25
N LEU A 307 224.60 51.52 41.25
CA LEU A 307 225.42 52.79 41.82
C LEU A 307 227.02 53.24 41.48
N HIS A 308 227.79 54.27 42.11
CA HIS A 308 229.21 54.93 41.73
C HIS A 308 230.37 55.61 42.74
N ASN A 309 231.29 56.67 42.43
CA ASN A 309 232.78 57.05 42.89
C ASN A 309 233.41 58.58 43.10
N ALA A 310 234.68 58.95 43.66
CA ALA A 310 235.52 60.32 43.61
C ALA A 310 237.04 60.64 44.25
N LEU A 311 237.96 61.64 43.81
CA LEU A 311 239.00 62.63 44.50
C LEU A 311 239.97 63.58 43.64
N GLN A 312 240.74 63.16 42.62
CA GLN A 312 241.56 64.11 41.76
C GLN A 312 240.69 65.19 41.08
N GLU A 313 239.40 64.89 41.09
CA GLU A 313 238.23 65.63 40.66
C GLU A 313 238.03 67.00 41.30
N PHE A 314 238.67 67.41 42.40
CA PHE A 314 238.37 68.75 42.97
C PHE A 314 238.77 69.95 42.06
N GLN A 315 239.59 69.73 41.02
CA GLN A 315 239.83 70.69 39.91
C GLN A 315 239.02 70.38 38.64
N GLU A 316 238.22 69.31 38.66
CA GLU A 316 237.33 68.81 37.60
C GLU A 316 235.85 69.12 37.92
N GLU A 317 235.44 69.01 39.19
CA GLU A 317 234.13 69.39 39.76
C GLU A 317 233.73 70.83 39.42
N LEU A 318 234.70 71.76 39.39
CA LEU A 318 234.47 73.16 39.01
C LEU A 318 234.23 73.34 37.49
N ARG A 319 234.51 72.31 36.68
CA ARG A 319 234.09 72.19 35.27
C ARG A 319 232.84 71.32 35.13
N GLU A 320 232.64 70.33 35.98
CA GLU A 320 231.52 69.38 35.87
C GLU A 320 230.21 69.94 36.46
N THR A 321 230.25 70.72 37.53
CA THR A 321 229.11 71.53 38.01
C THR A 321 228.61 72.51 36.94
N GLN A 322 229.52 73.01 36.09
CA GLN A 322 229.18 73.85 34.94
C GLN A 322 228.37 73.07 33.89
N ARG A 323 228.68 71.77 33.67
CA ARG A 323 227.90 70.86 32.79
C ARG A 323 226.57 70.45 33.39
N GLN A 324 226.56 70.00 34.65
CA GLN A 324 225.37 69.51 35.35
C GLN A 324 224.23 70.55 35.35
N ARG A 325 224.59 71.84 35.42
CA ARG A 325 223.64 72.97 35.36
C ARG A 325 223.00 73.20 33.98
N ASP A 326 223.60 72.70 32.90
CA ASP A 326 223.02 72.76 31.55
C ASP A 326 222.33 71.44 31.17
N GLU A 327 222.78 70.29 31.69
CA GLU A 327 222.06 69.00 31.66
C GLU A 327 220.68 69.10 32.37
N ALA A 328 220.64 69.72 33.54
CA ALA A 328 219.39 69.94 34.28
C ALA A 328 218.33 70.73 33.48
N LYS A 329 218.74 71.59 32.53
CA LYS A 329 217.81 72.32 31.65
C LYS A 329 217.18 71.40 30.61
N ALA A 330 217.91 70.41 30.10
CA ALA A 330 217.37 69.44 29.14
C ALA A 330 216.27 68.57 29.77
N GLN A 331 216.41 68.23 31.05
CA GLN A 331 215.43 67.42 31.79
C GLN A 331 214.10 68.16 32.01
N ILE A 332 214.15 69.48 32.25
CA ILE A 332 212.96 70.35 32.35
C ILE A 332 212.17 70.37 31.03
N VAL A 333 212.85 70.35 29.88
CA VAL A 333 212.19 70.32 28.56
C VAL A 333 211.44 69.00 28.34
N LYS A 334 212.01 67.85 28.71
CA LYS A 334 211.32 66.54 28.63
C LYS A 334 210.03 66.54 29.45
N LEU A 335 210.11 66.89 30.73
CA LEU A 335 208.94 66.91 31.63
C LEU A 335 207.85 67.88 31.13
N SER A 336 208.24 68.94 30.40
CA SER A 336 207.29 69.86 29.76
C SER A 336 206.54 69.21 28.58
N GLN A 337 207.17 68.28 27.84
CA GLN A 337 206.51 67.54 26.77
C GLN A 337 205.54 66.49 27.33
N ASP A 338 205.95 65.72 28.33
CA ASP A 338 205.13 64.67 28.96
C ASP A 338 203.78 65.21 29.47
N VAL A 339 203.79 66.42 30.06
CA VAL A 339 202.56 67.11 30.51
C VAL A 339 201.62 67.45 29.34
N THR A 340 202.15 67.85 28.17
CA THR A 340 201.33 68.16 26.99
C THR A 340 200.74 66.93 26.31
N GLU A 341 201.40 65.77 26.39
CA GLU A 341 200.81 64.52 25.92
C GLU A 341 199.68 64.06 26.86
N LEU A 342 199.89 64.12 28.18
CA LEU A 342 198.90 63.73 29.17
C LEU A 342 197.61 64.55 29.07
N THR A 343 197.69 65.89 28.96
CA THR A 343 196.48 66.72 28.75
C THR A 343 195.79 66.36 27.43
N GLY A 344 196.55 66.14 26.36
CA GLY A 344 196.04 65.66 25.07
C GLY A 344 195.41 64.25 25.10
N THR A 345 195.70 63.41 26.10
CA THR A 345 194.93 62.16 26.35
C THR A 345 193.68 62.40 27.19
N GLN A 346 193.73 63.33 28.15
CA GLN A 346 192.59 63.69 29.00
C GLN A 346 191.43 64.24 28.16
N GLU A 347 191.70 65.13 27.20
CA GLU A 347 190.69 65.69 26.29
C GLU A 347 190.04 64.62 25.39
N LYS A 348 190.82 63.67 24.88
CA LYS A 348 190.29 62.53 24.09
C LYS A 348 189.38 61.62 24.92
N ASN A 349 189.62 61.53 26.23
CA ASN A 349 188.81 60.72 27.14
C ASN A 349 187.53 61.45 27.60
N THR A 350 187.56 62.78 27.77
CA THR A 350 186.33 63.55 28.07
C THR A 350 185.37 63.58 26.89
N ILE A 351 185.85 63.66 25.64
CA ILE A 351 185.02 63.57 24.43
C ILE A 351 184.28 62.21 24.39
N LYS A 352 184.99 61.09 24.54
CA LYS A 352 184.39 59.73 24.55
C LYS A 352 183.33 59.56 25.63
N LEU A 353 183.54 60.12 26.82
CA LEU A 353 182.55 60.10 27.90
C LEU A 353 181.26 60.85 27.52
N GLN A 354 181.37 62.00 26.86
CA GLN A 354 180.20 62.74 26.36
C GLN A 354 179.46 61.99 25.25
N GLU A 355 180.15 61.26 24.38
CA GLU A 355 179.54 60.41 23.36
C GLU A 355 178.77 59.25 23.99
N LEU A 356 179.38 58.50 24.91
CA LEU A 356 178.71 57.44 25.67
C LEU A 356 177.50 57.96 26.45
N GLN A 357 177.60 59.15 27.07
CA GLN A 357 176.50 59.74 27.82
C GLN A 357 175.34 60.19 26.91
N LYS A 358 175.60 60.58 25.65
CA LYS A 358 174.55 60.82 24.64
C LYS A 358 173.87 59.52 24.22
N SER A 359 174.65 58.48 23.90
CA SER A 359 174.14 57.17 23.51
C SER A 359 173.31 56.49 24.61
N LEU A 360 173.71 56.65 25.87
CA LEU A 360 172.95 56.17 27.02
C LEU A 360 171.56 56.84 27.10
N LYS A 361 171.51 58.18 27.02
CA LYS A 361 170.25 58.94 27.03
C LYS A 361 169.32 58.51 25.90
N GLN A 362 169.82 58.39 24.67
CA GLN A 362 169.04 57.90 23.53
C GLN A 362 168.46 56.48 23.77
N SER A 363 169.20 55.60 24.48
CA SER A 363 168.71 54.27 24.87
C SER A 363 167.67 54.32 25.99
N GLU A 364 167.80 55.26 26.94
CA GLU A 364 166.86 55.46 28.05
C GLU A 364 165.55 56.09 27.55
N GLU A 365 165.64 57.12 26.69
CA GLU A 365 164.52 57.73 25.96
C GLU A 365 163.75 56.69 25.13
N GLY A 366 164.48 55.84 24.38
CA GLY A 366 163.87 54.74 23.61
C GLY A 366 163.18 53.68 24.49
N LYS A 367 163.72 53.37 25.67
CA LYS A 367 163.07 52.47 26.64
C LYS A 367 161.81 53.09 27.26
N GLN A 368 161.84 54.39 27.57
CA GLN A 368 160.68 55.12 28.09
C GLN A 368 159.55 55.13 27.05
N HIS A 369 159.85 55.46 25.79
CA HIS A 369 158.89 55.37 24.69
C HIS A 369 158.27 53.97 24.55
N LEU A 370 159.08 52.90 24.58
CA LEU A 370 158.55 51.53 24.52
C LEU A 370 157.70 51.13 25.74
N ALA A 371 158.03 51.63 26.93
CA ALA A 371 157.22 51.42 28.13
C ALA A 371 155.89 52.17 28.06
N GLU A 372 155.87 53.40 27.52
CA GLU A 372 154.64 54.15 27.26
C GLU A 372 153.75 53.47 26.22
N GLU A 373 154.31 53.01 25.09
CA GLU A 373 153.54 52.27 24.07
C GLU A 373 152.97 50.95 24.63
N LEU A 374 153.72 50.24 25.47
CA LEU A 374 153.22 49.05 26.17
C LEU A 374 152.09 49.39 27.17
N GLN A 375 152.18 50.52 27.87
CA GLN A 375 151.10 51.00 28.75
C GLN A 375 149.86 51.40 27.95
N LYS A 376 150.00 52.10 26.82
CA LYS A 376 148.91 52.44 25.90
C LYS A 376 148.22 51.17 25.38
N ALA A 377 149.00 50.19 24.89
CA ALA A 377 148.49 48.92 24.42
C ALA A 377 147.74 48.12 25.51
N ASN A 378 148.29 48.05 26.73
CA ASN A 378 147.62 47.38 27.86
C ASN A 378 146.33 48.10 28.28
N ALA A 379 146.30 49.43 28.24
CA ALA A 379 145.07 50.21 28.50
C ALA A 379 144.01 49.96 27.42
N SER A 380 144.39 49.93 26.14
CA SER A 380 143.49 49.59 25.03
C SER A 380 142.96 48.15 25.11
N LEU A 381 143.80 47.17 25.45
CA LEU A 381 143.39 45.78 25.62
C LEU A 381 142.43 45.62 26.82
N SER A 382 142.70 46.31 27.93
CA SER A 382 141.81 46.35 29.10
C SER A 382 140.44 46.95 28.74
N LEU A 383 140.42 48.07 28.01
CA LEU A 383 139.18 48.66 27.52
C LEU A 383 138.39 47.69 26.63
N GLN A 384 139.05 47.07 25.64
CA GLN A 384 138.41 46.07 24.77
C GLN A 384 137.89 44.86 25.56
N GLN A 385 138.60 44.41 26.60
CA GLN A 385 138.15 43.32 27.46
C GLN A 385 136.95 43.73 28.34
N HIS A 386 136.90 44.98 28.81
CA HIS A 386 135.72 45.52 29.50
C HIS A 386 134.51 45.66 28.56
N GLU A 387 134.71 46.11 27.32
CA GLU A 387 133.66 46.21 26.30
C GLU A 387 133.14 44.82 25.90
N ALA A 388 134.03 43.86 25.63
CA ALA A 388 133.66 42.48 25.33
C ALA A 388 132.87 41.85 26.48
N ASN A 389 133.32 42.02 27.73
CA ASN A 389 132.56 41.57 28.90
C ASN A 389 131.17 42.23 28.99
N ARG A 390 131.05 43.54 28.69
CA ARG A 390 129.75 44.23 28.69
C ARG A 390 128.81 43.65 27.64
N VAL A 391 129.29 43.42 26.42
CA VAL A 391 128.53 42.79 25.34
C VAL A 391 128.12 41.37 25.70
N ASP A 392 128.99 40.59 26.35
CA ASP A 392 128.66 39.24 26.82
C ASP A 392 127.60 39.23 27.94
N TRP A 393 127.63 40.22 28.85
CA TRP A 393 126.57 40.42 29.85
C TRP A 393 125.24 40.86 29.22
N GLU A 394 125.27 41.80 28.29
CA GLU A 394 124.09 42.25 27.53
C GLU A 394 123.48 41.09 26.72
N LYS A 395 124.32 40.30 26.04
CA LYS A 395 123.92 39.09 25.32
C LYS A 395 123.25 38.08 26.25
N ARG A 396 123.87 37.71 27.37
CA ARG A 396 123.29 36.75 28.33
C ARG A 396 121.97 37.24 28.93
N ARG A 397 121.82 38.56 29.12
CA ARG A 397 120.55 39.17 29.55
C ARG A 397 119.48 39.00 28.47
N LEU A 398 119.79 39.30 27.21
CA LEU A 398 118.89 39.12 26.08
C LEU A 398 118.55 37.63 25.82
N GLU A 399 119.50 36.71 26.00
CA GLU A 399 119.26 35.26 25.92
C GLU A 399 118.29 34.80 27.02
N ALA A 400 118.40 35.33 28.24
CA ALA A 400 117.47 35.07 29.33
C ALA A 400 116.08 35.72 29.10
N GLU A 401 116.03 36.94 28.57
CA GLU A 401 114.78 37.62 28.16
C GLU A 401 114.06 36.81 27.07
N VAL A 402 114.77 36.33 26.05
CA VAL A 402 114.23 35.47 24.98
C VAL A 402 113.77 34.13 25.54
N ALA A 403 114.54 33.48 26.43
CA ALA A 403 114.11 32.22 27.06
C ALA A 403 112.81 32.41 27.88
N GLN A 404 112.70 33.50 28.63
CA GLN A 404 111.50 33.84 29.39
C GLN A 404 110.29 34.13 28.47
N LEU A 405 110.51 34.78 27.33
CA LEU A 405 109.47 35.02 26.32
C LEU A 405 109.07 33.73 25.59
N MET A 406 109.99 32.80 25.33
CA MET A 406 109.66 31.48 24.78
C MET A 406 108.79 30.68 25.76
N ILE A 407 109.11 30.71 27.06
CA ILE A 407 108.31 30.06 28.10
C ILE A 407 106.91 30.70 28.20
N SER A 408 106.78 32.03 28.18
CA SER A 408 105.47 32.69 28.27
C SER A 408 104.62 32.49 27.01
N VAL A 409 105.23 32.49 25.81
CA VAL A 409 104.56 32.13 24.56
C VAL A 409 104.11 30.66 24.57
N GLN A 410 104.94 29.74 25.08
CA GLN A 410 104.55 28.33 25.20
C GLN A 410 103.39 28.14 26.20
N ALA A 411 103.41 28.85 27.33
CA ALA A 411 102.30 28.85 28.29
C ALA A 411 101.00 29.38 27.64
N ALA A 412 101.05 30.54 26.99
CA ALA A 412 99.91 31.12 26.29
C ALA A 412 99.38 30.21 25.15
N GLN A 413 100.27 29.50 24.44
CA GLN A 413 99.87 28.48 23.46
C GLN A 413 99.16 27.29 24.11
N THR A 414 99.60 26.82 25.28
CA THR A 414 98.87 25.76 26.01
C THR A 414 97.53 26.25 26.55
N GLU A 415 97.46 27.47 27.10
CA GLU A 415 96.21 28.07 27.56
C GLU A 415 95.21 28.21 26.40
N SER A 416 95.66 28.77 25.27
CA SER A 416 94.86 28.88 24.04
C SER A 416 94.33 27.53 23.54
N ARG A 417 95.13 26.46 23.58
CA ARG A 417 94.65 25.09 23.29
C ARG A 417 93.57 24.65 24.28
N THR A 418 93.80 24.78 25.59
CA THR A 418 92.76 24.41 26.58
C THR A 418 91.50 25.26 26.52
N LEU A 419 91.55 26.45 25.91
CA LEU A 419 90.37 27.27 25.62
C LEU A 419 89.66 26.80 24.34
N GLN A 420 90.40 26.40 23.30
CA GLN A 420 89.83 25.74 22.13
C GLN A 420 89.14 24.42 22.50
N ASP A 421 89.81 23.55 23.26
CA ASP A 421 89.26 22.27 23.74
C ASP A 421 87.92 22.48 24.51
N LYS A 422 87.83 23.57 25.29
CA LYS A 422 86.60 23.96 26.02
C LYS A 422 85.52 24.50 25.09
N LEU A 423 85.88 25.30 24.08
CA LEU A 423 84.93 25.79 23.07
C LEU A 423 84.35 24.64 22.26
N ASP A 424 85.18 23.69 21.84
CA ASP A 424 84.74 22.52 21.07
C ASP A 424 83.78 21.63 21.89
N VAL A 425 84.08 21.43 23.19
CA VAL A 425 83.18 20.74 24.13
C VAL A 425 81.87 21.49 24.36
N LEU A 426 81.92 22.82 24.54
CA LEU A 426 80.72 23.64 24.72
C LEU A 426 79.83 23.66 23.46
N HIS A 427 80.43 23.74 22.27
CA HIS A 427 79.71 23.71 21.01
C HIS A 427 79.11 22.32 20.72
N GLY A 428 79.79 21.24 21.12
CA GLY A 428 79.22 19.88 21.13
C GLY A 428 78.00 19.76 22.05
N ALA A 429 78.03 20.38 23.23
CA ALA A 429 76.90 20.44 24.15
C ALA A 429 75.74 21.31 23.64
N GLU A 430 76.06 22.42 22.96
CA GLU A 430 75.09 23.29 22.27
C GLU A 430 74.36 22.52 21.17
N CYS A 431 75.09 21.85 20.26
CA CYS A 431 74.52 21.02 19.20
C CYS A 431 73.64 19.87 19.76
N PHE A 432 74.04 19.28 20.89
CA PHE A 432 73.22 18.26 21.57
C PHE A 432 71.91 18.87 22.11
N ALA A 433 71.97 20.01 22.80
CA ALA A 433 70.80 20.70 23.32
C ALA A 433 69.86 21.19 22.19
N GLU A 434 70.39 21.58 21.03
CA GLU A 434 69.59 21.89 19.85
C GLU A 434 68.88 20.65 19.27
N ALA A 435 69.55 19.50 19.23
CA ALA A 435 68.95 18.24 18.81
C ALA A 435 67.83 17.77 19.77
N GLU A 436 68.02 17.92 21.08
CA GLU A 436 66.94 17.66 22.05
C GLU A 436 65.77 18.63 21.91
N LYS A 437 66.04 19.94 21.76
CA LYS A 437 65.05 20.99 21.49
C LYS A 437 64.23 20.72 20.22
N LEU A 438 64.83 20.15 19.17
CA LEU A 438 64.11 19.71 17.97
C LEU A 438 63.22 18.50 18.26
N ARG A 439 63.74 17.46 18.93
CA ARG A 439 62.93 16.29 19.34
C ARG A 439 61.76 16.66 20.25
N PHE A 440 61.94 17.61 21.16
CA PHE A 440 60.86 18.10 22.01
C PHE A 440 59.79 18.85 21.20
N LYS A 441 60.17 19.65 20.20
CA LYS A 441 59.21 20.25 19.25
C LYS A 441 58.45 19.18 18.47
N GLU A 442 59.14 18.22 17.85
CA GLU A 442 58.51 17.11 17.12
C GLU A 442 57.50 16.35 17.99
N SER A 443 57.84 16.11 19.27
CA SER A 443 56.94 15.46 20.23
C SER A 443 55.73 16.33 20.61
N LEU A 444 55.89 17.66 20.65
CA LEU A 444 54.85 18.63 20.95
C LEU A 444 53.91 18.85 19.75
N ASP A 445 54.45 18.90 18.54
CA ASP A 445 53.68 19.01 17.29
C ASP A 445 52.88 17.72 17.03
N ALA A 446 53.46 16.55 17.35
CA ALA A 446 52.74 15.27 17.36
C ALA A 446 51.65 15.21 18.46
N ALA A 447 51.90 15.79 19.64
CA ALA A 447 50.89 15.90 20.70
C ALA A 447 49.75 16.85 20.32
N ALA A 448 50.06 18.01 19.73
CA ALA A 448 49.06 18.95 19.22
C ALA A 448 48.23 18.34 18.09
N SER A 449 48.87 17.62 17.16
CA SER A 449 48.17 16.87 16.10
C SER A 449 47.20 15.82 16.67
N ARG A 450 47.57 15.15 17.76
CA ARG A 450 46.67 14.23 18.50
C ARG A 450 45.53 14.96 19.20
N VAL A 451 45.76 16.14 19.78
CA VAL A 451 44.70 16.97 20.39
C VAL A 451 43.70 17.38 19.33
N ASN A 452 44.14 17.95 18.20
CA ASN A 452 43.27 18.34 17.09
C ASN A 452 42.43 17.16 16.56
N HIS A 453 43.01 15.95 16.50
CA HIS A 453 42.28 14.74 16.09
C HIS A 453 41.23 14.31 17.13
N LEU A 454 41.52 14.43 18.42
CA LEU A 454 40.57 14.15 19.51
C LEU A 454 39.45 15.20 19.57
N GLU A 455 39.75 16.47 19.36
CA GLU A 455 38.76 17.55 19.26
C GLU A 455 37.81 17.34 18.09
N LEU A 456 38.33 16.99 16.90
CA LEU A 456 37.49 16.64 15.75
C LEU A 456 36.61 15.41 16.03
N SER A 457 37.16 14.37 16.67
CA SER A 457 36.43 13.15 17.06
C SER A 457 35.35 13.43 18.11
N GLN A 458 35.61 14.35 19.05
CA GLN A 458 34.63 14.84 20.00
C GLN A 458 33.51 15.60 19.27
N CYS A 459 33.83 16.55 18.39
CA CYS A 459 32.82 17.29 17.64
C CYS A 459 31.95 16.41 16.74
N THR A 460 32.51 15.35 16.12
CA THR A 460 31.69 14.37 15.39
C THR A 460 30.77 13.58 16.32
N SER A 461 31.26 13.14 17.47
CA SER A 461 30.49 12.41 18.48
C SER A 461 29.37 13.26 19.10
N GLU A 462 29.63 14.54 19.35
CA GLU A 462 28.62 15.51 19.81
C GLU A 462 27.57 15.78 18.73
N GLY A 463 27.97 15.85 17.45
CA GLY A 463 27.04 15.94 16.32
C GLY A 463 26.18 14.68 16.15
N GLU A 464 26.73 13.50 16.41
CA GLU A 464 25.96 12.23 16.45
C GLU A 464 24.97 12.21 17.61
N LEU A 465 25.39 12.62 18.81
CA LEU A 465 24.53 12.75 19.98
C LEU A 465 23.37 13.74 19.74
N GLN A 466 23.64 14.87 19.08
CA GLN A 466 22.60 15.83 18.68
C GLN A 466 21.61 15.23 17.67
N ARG A 467 22.09 14.52 16.63
CA ARG A 467 21.22 13.82 15.67
C ARG A 467 20.37 12.73 16.34
N ALA A 468 20.95 11.96 17.26
CA ALA A 468 20.24 10.96 18.04
C ALA A 468 19.18 11.59 18.95
N GLY A 469 19.48 12.71 19.60
CA GLY A 469 18.54 13.48 20.42
C GLY A 469 17.36 14.03 19.62
N LEU A 470 17.59 14.50 18.39
CA LEU A 470 16.53 14.93 17.48
C LEU A 470 15.63 13.75 17.06
N ARG A 471 16.21 12.63 16.62
CA ARG A 471 15.42 11.41 16.29
C ARG A 471 14.65 10.87 17.49
N ALA A 472 15.18 10.96 18.71
CA ALA A 472 14.44 10.59 19.92
C ALA A 472 13.21 11.49 20.14
N ALA A 473 13.36 12.81 20.00
CA ALA A 473 12.25 13.76 20.13
C ALA A 473 11.18 13.59 19.04
N GLU A 474 11.57 13.22 17.81
CA GLU A 474 10.65 12.86 16.73
C GLU A 474 9.86 11.57 17.07
N LEU A 475 10.53 10.52 17.55
CA LEU A 475 9.90 9.27 17.97
C LEU A 475 8.94 9.47 19.15
N ASP A 476 9.29 10.31 20.13
CA ASP A 476 8.39 10.69 21.23
C ASP A 476 7.14 11.43 20.71
N ALA A 477 7.28 12.28 19.69
CA ALA A 477 6.16 12.95 19.05
C ALA A 477 5.27 11.98 18.24
N GLU A 478 5.85 11.02 17.53
CA GLU A 478 5.09 9.94 16.86
C GLU A 478 4.35 9.06 17.88
N VAL A 479 5.01 8.65 18.96
CA VAL A 479 4.40 7.89 20.06
C VAL A 479 3.25 8.68 20.69
N GLY A 480 3.41 9.99 20.92
CA GLY A 480 2.34 10.87 21.39
C GLY A 480 1.15 10.93 20.42
N ALA A 481 1.40 11.06 19.12
CA ALA A 481 0.35 11.07 18.10
C ALA A 481 -0.39 9.72 18.00
N LEU A 482 0.34 8.60 18.12
CA LEU A 482 -0.23 7.25 18.15
C LEU A 482 -1.05 6.99 19.42
N GLN A 483 -0.58 7.46 20.58
CA GLN A 483 -1.35 7.40 21.84
C GLN A 483 -2.66 8.17 21.71
N GLN A 484 -2.64 9.40 21.16
CA GLN A 484 -3.86 10.19 20.96
C GLN A 484 -4.82 9.52 19.96
N ARG A 485 -4.30 8.93 18.88
CA ARG A 485 -5.10 8.12 17.94
C ARG A 485 -5.72 6.89 18.60
N LEU A 486 -5.02 6.23 19.53
CA LEU A 486 -5.55 5.11 20.32
C LEU A 486 -6.64 5.56 21.31
N VAL A 487 -6.49 6.71 21.97
CA VAL A 487 -7.53 7.31 22.82
C VAL A 487 -8.78 7.62 21.99
N ASP A 488 -8.61 8.20 20.82
CA ASP A 488 -9.71 8.52 19.90
C ASP A 488 -10.43 7.27 19.36
N LEU A 489 -9.70 6.19 19.09
CA LEU A 489 -10.27 4.91 18.69
C LEU A 489 -11.01 4.22 19.84
N ARG A 490 -10.46 4.24 21.07
CA ARG A 490 -11.14 3.73 22.27
C ARG A 490 -12.44 4.48 22.56
N ARG A 491 -12.42 5.81 22.41
CA ARG A 491 -13.62 6.66 22.54
C ARG A 491 -14.67 6.31 21.48
N LYS A 492 -14.28 6.19 20.20
CA LYS A 492 -15.18 5.79 19.10
C LYS A 492 -15.74 4.37 19.29
N LEU A 493 -14.96 3.45 19.88
CA LEU A 493 -15.41 2.11 20.24
C LEU A 493 -16.51 2.19 21.31
N GLY A 494 -16.27 2.87 22.44
CA GLY A 494 -17.29 3.07 23.48
C GLY A 494 -18.55 3.77 22.96
N GLU A 495 -18.39 4.84 22.17
CA GLU A 495 -19.51 5.49 21.47
C GLU A 495 -20.31 4.55 20.56
N SER A 496 -19.71 3.47 20.04
CA SER A 496 -20.39 2.45 19.23
C SER A 496 -21.01 1.33 20.07
N GLU A 497 -20.38 0.96 21.19
CA GLU A 497 -20.90 0.02 22.17
C GLU A 497 -22.18 0.57 22.83
N ASP A 498 -22.19 1.86 23.19
CA ASP A 498 -23.37 2.59 23.67
C ASP A 498 -24.51 2.59 22.64
N ARG A 499 -24.20 2.79 21.35
CA ARG A 499 -25.19 2.72 20.25
C ARG A 499 -25.74 1.30 20.10
N CYS A 500 -24.89 0.27 20.19
CA CYS A 500 -25.32 -1.13 20.17
C CYS A 500 -26.21 -1.47 21.37
N ALA A 501 -25.88 -1.00 22.58
CA ALA A 501 -26.71 -1.18 23.76
C ALA A 501 -28.08 -0.47 23.63
N ALA A 502 -28.09 0.77 23.13
CA ALA A 502 -29.32 1.50 22.85
C ALA A 502 -30.19 0.81 21.78
N LEU A 503 -29.58 0.27 20.72
CA LEU A 503 -30.26 -0.50 19.69
C LEU A 503 -30.86 -1.80 20.26
N GLN A 504 -30.11 -2.58 21.04
CA GLN A 504 -30.64 -3.79 21.72
C GLN A 504 -31.81 -3.45 22.68
N VAL A 505 -31.77 -2.30 23.36
CA VAL A 505 -32.89 -1.83 24.19
C VAL A 505 -34.11 -1.45 23.32
N SER A 506 -33.89 -0.88 22.13
CA SER A 506 -34.97 -0.61 21.17
C SER A 506 -35.56 -1.89 20.58
N GLU A 507 -34.73 -2.87 20.21
CA GLU A 507 -35.11 -4.18 19.72
C GLU A 507 -35.97 -4.93 20.75
N LYS A 508 -35.54 -4.97 22.01
CA LYS A 508 -36.28 -5.59 23.12
C LYS A 508 -37.62 -4.88 23.40
N LYS A 509 -37.73 -3.56 23.16
CA LYS A 509 -39.01 -2.85 23.22
C LYS A 509 -39.91 -3.23 22.05
N MET A 510 -39.36 -3.32 20.84
CA MET A 510 -40.11 -3.69 19.65
C MET A 510 -40.60 -5.14 19.70
N SER A 511 -39.80 -6.10 20.16
CA SER A 511 -40.22 -7.50 20.32
C SER A 511 -41.34 -7.66 21.36
N VAL A 512 -41.29 -6.92 22.46
CA VAL A 512 -42.40 -6.87 23.44
C VAL A 512 -43.66 -6.23 22.85
N SER A 513 -43.54 -5.24 21.96
CA SER A 513 -44.69 -4.66 21.26
C SER A 513 -45.28 -5.61 20.21
N LEU A 514 -44.43 -6.37 19.51
CA LEU A 514 -44.82 -7.39 18.53
C LEU A 514 -45.56 -8.54 19.22
N ALA A 515 -45.01 -9.10 20.30
CA ALA A 515 -45.66 -10.18 21.05
C ALA A 515 -47.04 -9.78 21.60
N ARG A 516 -47.24 -8.50 21.96
CA ARG A 516 -48.56 -7.97 22.32
C ARG A 516 -49.50 -7.86 21.12
N ALA A 517 -49.00 -7.43 19.96
CA ALA A 517 -49.78 -7.39 18.73
C ALA A 517 -50.20 -8.80 18.27
N GLU A 518 -49.31 -9.78 18.35
CA GLU A 518 -49.59 -11.20 18.08
C GLU A 518 -50.61 -11.79 19.09
N GLN A 519 -50.53 -11.39 20.36
CA GLN A 519 -51.53 -11.76 21.38
C GLN A 519 -52.90 -11.15 21.08
N HIS A 520 -52.97 -9.90 20.62
CA HIS A 520 -54.22 -9.28 20.20
C HIS A 520 -54.75 -9.86 18.88
N GLU A 521 -53.88 -10.23 17.94
CA GLU A 521 -54.30 -10.86 16.69
C GLU A 521 -54.85 -12.28 16.95
N SER A 522 -54.21 -13.07 17.82
CA SER A 522 -54.73 -14.38 18.23
C SER A 522 -56.07 -14.27 18.98
N GLN A 523 -56.24 -13.27 19.85
CA GLN A 523 -57.55 -12.95 20.46
C GLN A 523 -58.63 -12.63 19.42
N LEU A 524 -58.29 -11.86 18.37
CA LEU A 524 -59.20 -11.54 17.28
C LEU A 524 -59.50 -12.76 16.39
N ARG A 525 -58.50 -13.58 16.06
CA ARG A 525 -58.67 -14.86 15.35
C ARG A 525 -59.60 -15.81 16.12
N GLU A 526 -59.46 -15.90 17.44
CA GLU A 526 -60.39 -16.63 18.32
C GLU A 526 -61.82 -16.08 18.26
N GLN A 527 -62.00 -14.75 18.30
CA GLN A 527 -63.33 -14.13 18.18
C GLN A 527 -63.97 -14.39 16.82
N VAL A 528 -63.20 -14.27 15.73
CA VAL A 528 -63.64 -14.60 14.37
C VAL A 528 -64.02 -16.08 14.25
N HIS A 529 -63.26 -16.99 14.86
CA HIS A 529 -63.61 -18.42 14.87
C HIS A 529 -64.89 -18.70 15.69
N LYS A 530 -65.04 -18.10 16.88
CA LYS A 530 -66.26 -18.20 17.70
C LYS A 530 -67.50 -17.68 16.95
N LEU A 531 -67.38 -16.53 16.27
CA LEU A 531 -68.45 -16.00 15.42
C LEU A 531 -68.72 -16.86 14.18
N SER A 532 -67.68 -17.43 13.57
CA SER A 532 -67.83 -18.35 12.42
C SER A 532 -68.59 -19.61 12.80
N ASN A 533 -68.31 -20.18 13.98
CA ASN A 533 -69.00 -21.37 14.49
C ASN A 533 -70.47 -21.02 14.82
N ILE A 534 -70.73 -19.90 15.48
CA ILE A 534 -72.09 -19.40 15.72
C ILE A 534 -72.83 -19.17 14.38
N LEU A 535 -72.17 -18.70 13.33
CA LEU A 535 -72.76 -18.54 12.00
C LEU A 535 -73.01 -19.89 11.31
N SER A 536 -72.17 -20.92 11.49
CA SER A 536 -72.44 -22.27 10.98
C SER A 536 -73.58 -22.95 11.74
N ASP A 537 -73.69 -22.76 13.05
CA ASP A 537 -74.78 -23.30 13.87
C ASP A 537 -76.12 -22.64 13.46
N ASN A 538 -76.13 -21.31 13.31
CA ASN A 538 -77.29 -20.58 12.79
C ASN A 538 -77.62 -20.96 11.33
N ARG A 539 -76.63 -21.35 10.53
CA ARG A 539 -76.84 -21.86 9.17
C ARG A 539 -77.50 -23.24 9.18
N ALA A 540 -77.02 -24.18 10.00
CA ALA A 540 -77.62 -25.49 10.17
C ALA A 540 -79.05 -25.41 10.78
N ASN A 541 -79.26 -24.49 11.73
CA ASN A 541 -80.59 -24.17 12.25
C ASN A 541 -81.51 -23.58 11.17
N LYS A 542 -81.00 -22.68 10.31
CA LYS A 542 -81.76 -22.16 9.17
C LYS A 542 -82.07 -23.25 8.14
N GLU A 543 -81.12 -24.13 7.84
CA GLU A 543 -81.27 -25.21 6.86
C GLU A 543 -82.28 -26.26 7.36
N SER A 544 -82.26 -26.64 8.63
CA SER A 544 -83.28 -27.51 9.24
C SER A 544 -84.66 -26.85 9.40
N LEU A 545 -84.74 -25.55 9.71
CA LEU A 545 -86.00 -24.79 9.64
C LEU A 545 -86.53 -24.69 8.21
N GLN A 546 -85.66 -24.53 7.21
CA GLN A 546 -86.04 -24.55 5.80
C GLN A 546 -86.56 -25.93 5.39
N GLU A 547 -85.95 -27.01 5.84
CA GLU A 547 -86.47 -28.38 5.65
C GLU A 547 -87.87 -28.53 6.26
N GLN A 548 -88.08 -28.10 7.51
CA GLN A 548 -89.40 -28.10 8.15
C GLN A 548 -90.43 -27.29 7.33
N ILE A 549 -90.05 -26.11 6.82
CA ILE A 549 -90.90 -25.32 5.92
C ILE A 549 -91.24 -26.10 4.65
N THR A 550 -90.29 -26.77 4.00
CA THR A 550 -90.62 -27.61 2.81
C THR A 550 -91.46 -28.83 3.15
N GLN A 551 -91.37 -29.37 4.37
CA GLN A 551 -92.22 -30.48 4.83
C GLN A 551 -93.65 -29.98 5.06
N LEU A 552 -93.83 -28.86 5.76
CA LEU A 552 -95.12 -28.21 5.97
C LEU A 552 -95.76 -27.74 4.65
N GLN A 553 -94.97 -27.21 3.71
CA GLN A 553 -95.43 -26.87 2.36
C GLN A 553 -95.92 -28.11 1.61
N ARG A 554 -95.19 -29.25 1.69
CA ARG A 554 -95.64 -30.52 1.08
C ARG A 554 -96.97 -30.99 1.69
N VAL A 555 -97.09 -31.01 3.02
CA VAL A 555 -98.32 -31.39 3.73
C VAL A 555 -99.48 -30.43 3.41
N LEU A 556 -99.21 -29.13 3.25
CA LEU A 556 -100.21 -28.16 2.81
C LEU A 556 -100.64 -28.43 1.35
N THR A 557 -99.72 -28.73 0.44
CA THR A 557 -100.08 -29.04 -0.96
C THR A 557 -100.86 -30.35 -1.09
N THR A 558 -100.59 -31.38 -0.28
CA THR A 558 -101.43 -32.60 -0.27
C THR A 558 -102.80 -32.31 0.34
N SER A 559 -102.87 -31.59 1.46
CA SER A 559 -104.15 -31.15 2.06
C SER A 559 -104.99 -30.29 1.11
N GLU A 560 -104.36 -29.42 0.32
CA GLU A 560 -105.03 -28.68 -0.75
C GLU A 560 -105.52 -29.58 -1.91
N GLN A 561 -104.79 -30.63 -2.25
CA GLN A 561 -105.20 -31.62 -3.26
C GLN A 561 -106.38 -32.44 -2.74
N ASP A 562 -106.31 -32.95 -1.51
CA ASP A 562 -107.41 -33.65 -0.82
C ASP A 562 -108.66 -32.78 -0.76
N ARG A 563 -108.51 -31.49 -0.41
CA ARG A 563 -109.61 -30.51 -0.40
C ARG A 563 -110.21 -30.28 -1.80
N ARG A 564 -109.40 -30.33 -2.87
CA ARG A 564 -109.90 -30.24 -4.26
C ARG A 564 -110.66 -31.49 -4.66
N LEU A 565 -110.14 -32.68 -4.38
CA LEU A 565 -110.84 -33.96 -4.62
C LEU A 565 -112.16 -34.05 -3.84
N LEU A 566 -112.17 -33.62 -2.57
CA LEU A 566 -113.40 -33.53 -1.78
C LEU A 566 -114.39 -32.49 -2.33
N GLN A 567 -113.91 -31.37 -2.89
CA GLN A 567 -114.77 -30.40 -3.56
C GLN A 567 -115.35 -30.98 -4.87
N GLU A 568 -114.54 -31.67 -5.67
CA GLU A 568 -114.98 -32.35 -6.89
C GLU A 568 -116.02 -33.45 -6.58
N HIS A 569 -115.85 -34.22 -5.50
CA HIS A 569 -116.86 -35.17 -5.03
C HIS A 569 -118.14 -34.50 -4.50
N LEU A 570 -118.03 -33.34 -3.83
CA LEU A 570 -119.20 -32.55 -3.41
C LEU A 570 -119.96 -31.99 -4.62
N ASP A 571 -119.27 -31.57 -5.68
CA ASP A 571 -119.91 -31.06 -6.89
C ASP A 571 -120.50 -32.20 -7.75
N GLN A 572 -119.81 -33.35 -7.89
CA GLN A 572 -120.38 -34.57 -8.47
C GLN A 572 -121.67 -35.02 -7.76
N THR A 573 -121.70 -34.97 -6.42
CA THR A 573 -122.90 -35.32 -5.65
C THR A 573 -124.00 -34.25 -5.70
N ARG A 574 -123.65 -32.96 -5.87
CA ARG A 574 -124.60 -31.88 -6.17
C ARG A 574 -125.22 -32.05 -7.55
N ASP A 575 -124.44 -32.40 -8.57
CA ASP A 575 -124.92 -32.63 -9.93
C ASP A 575 -125.85 -33.86 -9.98
N ALA A 576 -125.47 -34.96 -9.35
CA ALA A 576 -126.33 -36.14 -9.18
C ALA A 576 -127.61 -35.82 -8.37
N LEU A 577 -127.54 -34.95 -7.36
CA LEU A 577 -128.71 -34.44 -6.64
C LEU A 577 -129.57 -33.52 -7.52
N SER A 578 -128.98 -32.76 -8.45
CA SER A 578 -129.72 -31.93 -9.41
C SER A 578 -130.45 -32.78 -10.45
N GLU A 579 -129.80 -33.84 -10.96
CA GLU A 579 -130.40 -34.74 -11.94
C GLU A 579 -131.48 -35.62 -11.30
N THR A 580 -131.28 -36.11 -10.08
CA THR A 580 -132.36 -36.79 -9.33
C THR A 580 -133.51 -35.86 -8.95
N LYS A 581 -133.26 -34.56 -8.69
CA LYS A 581 -134.33 -33.55 -8.55
C LYS A 581 -135.06 -33.30 -9.87
N ARG A 582 -134.35 -33.23 -10.99
CA ARG A 582 -134.92 -33.10 -12.35
C ARG A 582 -135.79 -34.32 -12.69
N LEU A 583 -135.32 -35.53 -12.43
CA LEU A 583 -136.07 -36.77 -12.62
C LEU A 583 -137.29 -36.83 -11.70
N ASN A 584 -137.17 -36.45 -10.42
CA ASN A 584 -138.32 -36.32 -9.53
C ASN A 584 -139.33 -35.27 -10.03
N HIS A 585 -138.87 -34.15 -10.59
CA HIS A 585 -139.76 -33.14 -11.16
C HIS A 585 -140.46 -33.65 -12.42
N ALA A 586 -139.78 -34.40 -13.28
CA ALA A 586 -140.38 -35.06 -14.45
C ALA A 586 -141.41 -36.13 -14.06
N LEU A 587 -141.12 -36.96 -13.04
CA LEU A 587 -142.07 -37.91 -12.46
C LEU A 587 -143.25 -37.19 -11.79
N THR A 588 -143.02 -36.06 -11.14
CA THR A 588 -144.09 -35.22 -10.56
C THR A 588 -144.96 -34.60 -11.65
N GLN A 589 -144.38 -34.14 -12.75
CA GLN A 589 -145.13 -33.65 -13.92
C GLN A 589 -145.93 -34.76 -14.59
N GLN A 590 -145.37 -35.97 -14.73
CA GLN A 590 -146.13 -37.14 -15.19
C GLN A 590 -147.31 -37.45 -14.25
N SER A 591 -147.06 -37.49 -12.94
CA SER A 591 -148.10 -37.70 -11.91
C SER A 591 -149.21 -36.64 -11.98
N GLN A 592 -148.86 -35.35 -12.08
CA GLN A 592 -149.81 -34.24 -12.25
C GLN A 592 -150.59 -34.33 -13.57
N ASN A 593 -149.97 -34.82 -14.65
CA ASN A 593 -150.67 -35.01 -15.93
C ASN A 593 -151.64 -36.20 -15.88
N PHE A 594 -151.28 -37.30 -15.20
CA PHE A 594 -152.21 -38.39 -14.91
C PHE A 594 -153.35 -37.91 -13.98
N GLN A 595 -153.05 -37.11 -12.96
CA GLN A 595 -154.05 -36.56 -12.04
C GLN A 595 -155.02 -35.61 -12.77
N ARG A 596 -154.55 -34.73 -13.65
CA ARG A 596 -155.43 -33.89 -14.48
C ARG A 596 -156.30 -34.72 -15.43
N ALA A 597 -155.73 -35.74 -16.08
CA ALA A 597 -156.50 -36.63 -16.95
C ALA A 597 -157.57 -37.42 -16.16
N GLN A 598 -157.29 -37.74 -14.89
CA GLN A 598 -158.28 -38.30 -13.96
C GLN A 598 -159.35 -37.26 -13.61
N GLU A 599 -158.99 -36.05 -13.20
CA GLU A 599 -159.91 -34.96 -12.85
C GLU A 599 -160.83 -34.58 -14.03
N ASP A 600 -160.32 -34.52 -15.26
CA ASP A 600 -161.11 -34.35 -16.49
C ASP A 600 -162.11 -35.51 -16.71
N SER A 601 -161.72 -36.74 -16.37
CA SER A 601 -162.60 -37.92 -16.46
C SER A 601 -163.67 -37.94 -15.36
N ASP A 602 -163.33 -37.52 -14.13
CA ASP A 602 -164.26 -37.40 -13.00
C ASP A 602 -165.27 -36.26 -13.22
N LEU A 603 -164.85 -35.18 -13.89
CA LEU A 603 -165.76 -34.15 -14.42
C LEU A 603 -166.69 -34.71 -15.50
N LYS A 604 -166.19 -35.56 -16.41
CA LYS A 604 -167.01 -36.22 -17.44
C LYS A 604 -168.05 -37.17 -16.83
N ILE A 605 -167.67 -37.93 -15.80
CA ILE A 605 -168.59 -38.77 -15.01
C ILE A 605 -169.63 -37.88 -14.32
N SER A 606 -169.22 -36.78 -13.70
CA SER A 606 -170.12 -35.82 -13.03
C SER A 606 -171.12 -35.14 -13.99
N GLU A 607 -170.73 -34.87 -15.24
CA GLU A 607 -171.63 -34.40 -16.29
C GLU A 607 -172.66 -35.47 -16.67
N LEU A 608 -172.21 -36.71 -16.91
CA LEU A 608 -173.10 -37.84 -17.26
C LEU A 608 -174.06 -38.17 -16.11
N GLU A 609 -173.63 -38.08 -14.86
CA GLU A 609 -174.50 -38.24 -13.70
C GLU A 609 -175.60 -37.17 -13.64
N LYS A 610 -175.29 -35.90 -13.94
CA LYS A 610 -176.32 -34.84 -14.00
C LYS A 610 -177.39 -35.15 -15.05
N HIS A 611 -177.00 -35.64 -16.23
CA HIS A 611 -177.93 -36.09 -17.27
C HIS A 611 -178.75 -37.32 -16.83
N SER A 612 -178.14 -38.25 -16.08
CA SER A 612 -178.85 -39.42 -15.52
C SER A 612 -179.88 -39.02 -14.45
N ARG A 613 -179.59 -38.00 -13.64
CA ARG A 613 -180.48 -37.48 -12.60
C ARG A 613 -181.71 -36.78 -13.21
N THR A 614 -181.53 -35.87 -14.16
CA THR A 614 -182.65 -35.16 -14.81
C THR A 614 -183.57 -36.10 -15.60
N LEU A 615 -183.01 -37.12 -16.27
CA LEU A 615 -183.81 -38.18 -16.91
C LEU A 615 -184.66 -38.95 -15.88
N LYS A 616 -184.10 -39.32 -14.72
CA LYS A 616 -184.85 -39.99 -13.64
C LYS A 616 -185.97 -39.13 -13.05
N GLU A 617 -185.79 -37.82 -12.96
CA GLU A 617 -186.81 -36.90 -12.47
C GLU A 617 -187.98 -36.77 -13.47
N SER A 618 -187.69 -36.69 -14.78
CA SER A 618 -188.73 -36.68 -15.83
C SER A 618 -189.56 -37.96 -15.87
N LEU A 619 -188.93 -39.13 -15.70
CA LEU A 619 -189.61 -40.43 -15.64
C LEU A 619 -190.60 -40.51 -14.46
N LYS A 620 -190.24 -39.91 -13.32
CA LYS A 620 -191.07 -39.95 -12.10
C LYS A 620 -192.36 -39.14 -12.26
N GLN A 621 -192.30 -38.00 -12.94
CA GLN A 621 -193.47 -37.17 -13.25
C GLN A 621 -194.47 -37.85 -14.20
N GLN A 622 -194.01 -38.79 -15.05
CA GLN A 622 -194.92 -39.59 -15.89
C GLN A 622 -195.67 -40.65 -15.06
N GLN A 623 -194.99 -41.33 -14.14
CA GLN A 623 -195.60 -42.41 -13.32
C GLN A 623 -196.72 -41.89 -12.39
N GLU A 624 -196.61 -40.65 -11.90
CA GLU A 624 -197.65 -40.02 -11.07
C GLU A 624 -198.91 -39.63 -11.89
N ALA A 625 -198.79 -39.46 -13.21
CA ALA A 625 -199.93 -39.26 -14.11
C ALA A 625 -200.67 -40.56 -14.45
N GLU A 626 -199.93 -41.65 -14.74
CA GLU A 626 -200.51 -42.96 -15.09
C GLU A 626 -201.39 -43.53 -13.97
N LEU A 627 -200.99 -43.34 -12.70
CA LEU A 627 -201.70 -43.88 -11.54
C LEU A 627 -203.10 -43.28 -11.36
N ASN A 628 -203.30 -42.03 -11.78
CA ASN A 628 -204.62 -41.36 -11.78
C ASN A 628 -205.57 -41.90 -12.86
N ILE A 629 -205.05 -42.28 -14.03
CA ILE A 629 -205.84 -42.84 -15.14
C ILE A 629 -206.36 -44.25 -14.78
N SER A 630 -205.54 -45.05 -14.10
CA SER A 630 -205.87 -46.41 -13.67
C SER A 630 -207.12 -46.48 -12.76
N GLN A 631 -207.36 -45.46 -11.92
CA GLN A 631 -208.52 -45.40 -11.03
C GLN A 631 -209.85 -45.10 -11.76
N GLN A 632 -209.81 -44.65 -13.02
CA GLN A 632 -211.01 -44.34 -13.80
C GLN A 632 -211.52 -45.59 -14.56
N LEU A 633 -210.62 -46.26 -15.28
CA LEU A 633 -210.91 -47.47 -16.08
C LEU A 633 -211.55 -48.62 -15.29
N GLN A 634 -211.22 -48.73 -14.00
CA GLN A 634 -211.76 -49.81 -13.16
C GLN A 634 -213.28 -49.67 -12.91
N ARG A 635 -213.84 -48.46 -12.95
CA ARG A 635 -215.28 -48.21 -12.76
C ARG A 635 -216.09 -48.61 -13.99
N GLU A 636 -215.59 -48.26 -15.19
CA GLU A 636 -216.25 -48.57 -16.47
C GLU A 636 -216.33 -50.07 -16.74
N LYS A 637 -215.36 -50.84 -16.22
CA LYS A 637 -215.26 -52.29 -16.39
C LYS A 637 -216.43 -53.06 -15.75
N GLU A 638 -216.96 -52.59 -14.64
CA GLU A 638 -218.06 -53.26 -13.92
C GLU A 638 -219.41 -53.06 -14.65
N GLU A 639 -219.66 -51.87 -15.22
CA GLU A 639 -220.85 -51.62 -16.06
C GLU A 639 -220.90 -52.48 -17.33
N ILE A 640 -219.76 -52.88 -17.86
CA ILE A 640 -219.67 -53.72 -19.06
C ILE A 640 -220.04 -55.19 -18.73
N GLN A 641 -219.79 -55.67 -17.52
CA GLN A 641 -220.18 -57.03 -17.10
C GLN A 641 -221.70 -57.22 -16.97
N GLU A 642 -222.46 -56.18 -16.60
CA GLU A 642 -223.93 -56.21 -16.67
C GLU A 642 -224.42 -56.41 -18.11
N LYS A 643 -223.85 -55.66 -19.07
CA LYS A 643 -224.25 -55.65 -20.48
C LYS A 643 -223.95 -56.97 -21.20
N TYR A 644 -222.98 -57.77 -20.74
CA TYR A 644 -222.69 -59.09 -21.30
C TYR A 644 -223.77 -60.14 -21.00
N LYS A 645 -224.45 -60.05 -19.84
CA LYS A 645 -225.46 -61.04 -19.38
C LYS A 645 -226.69 -61.11 -20.29
N SER A 646 -227.05 -60.01 -20.96
CA SER A 646 -228.28 -59.93 -21.76
C SER A 646 -228.13 -60.53 -23.17
N LEU A 647 -227.04 -60.20 -23.87
CA LEU A 647 -226.79 -60.60 -25.27
C LEU A 647 -226.72 -62.12 -25.47
N GLN A 648 -226.17 -62.86 -24.50
CA GLN A 648 -226.03 -64.32 -24.60
C GLN A 648 -227.38 -65.04 -24.69
N SER A 649 -228.46 -64.47 -24.13
CA SER A 649 -229.82 -65.03 -24.21
C SER A 649 -230.46 -64.96 -25.60
N PHE A 650 -229.97 -64.08 -26.48
CA PHE A 650 -230.58 -63.80 -27.78
C PHE A 650 -230.09 -64.73 -28.89
N LEU A 651 -228.82 -65.12 -28.86
CA LEU A 651 -228.16 -65.90 -29.91
C LEU A 651 -228.75 -67.31 -30.12
N GLN A 652 -229.27 -67.94 -29.06
CA GLN A 652 -229.68 -69.35 -29.15
C GLN A 652 -231.01 -69.56 -29.88
N LYS A 653 -231.86 -68.53 -29.99
CA LYS A 653 -233.11 -68.57 -30.80
C LYS A 653 -232.81 -68.62 -32.30
N LEU A 654 -231.84 -67.82 -32.76
CA LEU A 654 -231.44 -67.72 -34.18
C LEU A 654 -230.83 -69.01 -34.73
N HIS A 655 -230.37 -69.94 -33.88
CA HIS A 655 -229.74 -71.17 -34.36
C HIS A 655 -230.73 -72.23 -34.88
N GLY A 656 -232.03 -72.12 -34.55
CA GLY A 656 -233.06 -73.03 -35.04
C GLY A 656 -233.37 -72.84 -36.54
N GLU A 657 -233.59 -71.59 -36.95
CA GLU A 657 -234.12 -71.23 -38.28
C GLU A 657 -233.12 -71.50 -39.43
N LYS A 658 -231.83 -71.55 -39.14
CA LYS A 658 -230.80 -71.76 -40.18
C LYS A 658 -230.87 -73.15 -40.84
N ALA A 659 -231.26 -74.18 -40.09
CA ALA A 659 -231.06 -75.59 -40.48
C ALA A 659 -231.92 -76.07 -41.67
N ASP A 660 -233.05 -75.43 -41.94
CA ASP A 660 -234.00 -75.90 -42.97
C ASP A 660 -233.70 -75.33 -44.37
N THR A 661 -233.01 -74.19 -44.45
CA THR A 661 -232.78 -73.48 -45.72
C THR A 661 -231.71 -74.13 -46.62
N GLU A 662 -230.63 -74.67 -46.03
CA GLU A 662 -229.46 -75.14 -46.79
C GLU A 662 -229.75 -76.39 -47.66
N LYS A 663 -230.78 -77.19 -47.32
CA LYS A 663 -231.13 -78.41 -48.05
C LYS A 663 -231.76 -78.14 -49.43
N ILE A 664 -232.42 -77.01 -49.62
CA ILE A 664 -233.14 -76.67 -50.86
C ILE A 664 -232.16 -76.26 -51.98
N LEU A 665 -231.08 -75.55 -51.63
CA LEU A 665 -230.12 -74.99 -52.60
C LEU A 665 -229.24 -76.05 -53.31
N MET A 666 -229.10 -77.26 -52.74
CA MET A 666 -228.15 -78.26 -53.24
C MET A 666 -228.62 -79.06 -54.47
N ARG A 667 -229.90 -79.02 -54.85
CA ARG A 667 -230.41 -79.69 -56.07
C ARG A 667 -230.40 -78.77 -57.30
N LEU A 668 -230.98 -77.57 -57.19
CA LEU A 668 -231.06 -76.58 -58.30
C LEU A 668 -229.68 -76.21 -58.92
N ARG A 669 -228.58 -76.40 -58.19
CA ARG A 669 -227.22 -76.18 -58.72
C ARG A 669 -226.77 -77.22 -59.76
N LYS A 670 -227.36 -78.42 -59.81
CA LYS A 670 -226.93 -79.48 -60.75
C LYS A 670 -227.44 -79.24 -62.17
N ASP A 671 -228.72 -78.89 -62.30
CA ASP A 671 -229.39 -78.76 -63.60
C ASP A 671 -228.81 -77.62 -64.46
N ARG A 672 -228.36 -76.52 -63.81
CA ARG A 672 -227.80 -75.33 -64.48
C ARG A 672 -226.45 -75.58 -65.19
N SER A 673 -225.77 -76.68 -64.90
CA SER A 673 -224.42 -76.98 -65.44
C SER A 673 -224.41 -77.86 -66.68
N ALA A 674 -225.50 -78.58 -66.95
CA ALA A 674 -225.62 -79.43 -68.14
C ALA A 674 -225.89 -78.59 -69.40
N LEU A 675 -226.86 -77.67 -69.33
CA LEU A 675 -227.39 -76.94 -70.49
C LEU A 675 -226.39 -75.99 -71.18
N ARG A 676 -225.35 -75.51 -70.50
CA ARG A 676 -224.33 -74.66 -71.16
C ARG A 676 -223.39 -75.42 -72.09
N LYS A 677 -223.14 -76.72 -71.85
CA LYS A 677 -222.11 -77.49 -72.56
C LYS A 677 -222.52 -78.05 -73.93
N THR A 678 -223.79 -77.95 -74.30
CA THR A 678 -224.30 -78.43 -75.61
C THR A 678 -224.51 -77.32 -76.62
N LEU A 679 -224.76 -76.09 -76.19
CA LEU A 679 -224.98 -74.94 -77.09
C LEU A 679 -223.66 -74.52 -77.78
N GLU A 680 -222.59 -74.33 -76.99
CA GLU A 680 -221.24 -73.95 -77.45
C GLU A 680 -220.65 -74.93 -78.50
N LYS A 681 -221.19 -76.15 -78.60
CA LYS A 681 -220.68 -77.18 -79.50
C LYS A 681 -221.32 -77.16 -80.91
N VAL A 682 -222.43 -76.44 -81.10
CA VAL A 682 -223.09 -76.33 -82.43
C VAL A 682 -222.54 -75.13 -83.23
N GLU A 683 -222.20 -74.03 -82.54
CA GLU A 683 -221.69 -72.82 -83.21
C GLU A 683 -220.27 -73.01 -83.77
N MET A 684 -219.44 -73.82 -83.11
CA MET A 684 -218.02 -73.99 -83.44
C MET A 684 -217.73 -74.69 -84.77
N ASP A 685 -218.65 -75.51 -85.30
CA ASP A 685 -218.42 -76.24 -86.57
C ASP A 685 -219.15 -75.62 -87.77
N ARG A 686 -220.17 -74.76 -87.59
CA ARG A 686 -220.78 -74.00 -88.71
C ARG A 686 -219.75 -73.07 -89.37
N LEU A 687 -219.06 -72.27 -88.57
CA LEU A 687 -218.08 -71.28 -89.06
C LEU A 687 -216.84 -71.92 -89.70
N ARG A 688 -216.50 -73.16 -89.32
CA ARG A 688 -215.34 -73.89 -89.86
C ARG A 688 -215.52 -74.34 -91.31
N GLN A 689 -216.76 -74.51 -91.76
CA GLN A 689 -217.06 -74.82 -93.16
C GLN A 689 -217.00 -73.57 -94.04
N GLU A 690 -217.35 -72.41 -93.49
CA GLU A 690 -217.47 -71.14 -94.23
C GLU A 690 -216.10 -70.55 -94.62
N GLU A 691 -215.13 -70.47 -93.70
CA GLU A 691 -213.82 -69.86 -94.04
C GLU A 691 -212.94 -70.71 -94.97
N LYS A 692 -213.04 -72.05 -94.95
CA LYS A 692 -212.15 -72.90 -95.76
C LYS A 692 -212.54 -73.02 -97.22
N VAL A 693 -213.81 -72.83 -97.58
CA VAL A 693 -214.20 -72.65 -99.00
C VAL A 693 -213.51 -71.41 -99.59
N ALA A 694 -213.40 -70.33 -98.81
CA ALA A 694 -212.70 -69.10 -99.20
C ALA A 694 -211.16 -69.19 -99.26
N SER A 695 -210.57 -70.33 -98.86
CA SER A 695 -209.13 -70.60 -98.96
C SER A 695 -208.73 -71.28 -100.27
N VAL A 696 -209.63 -72.07 -100.88
CA VAL A 696 -209.36 -72.81 -102.12
C VAL A 696 -209.72 -72.00 -103.36
N THR A 697 -210.76 -71.14 -103.29
CA THR A 697 -211.02 -70.16 -104.35
C THR A 697 -209.87 -69.17 -104.54
N ARG A 698 -209.07 -68.91 -103.50
CA ARG A 698 -207.83 -68.12 -103.60
C ARG A 698 -206.69 -68.87 -104.31
N GLY A 699 -206.73 -70.19 -104.34
CA GLY A 699 -205.85 -71.02 -105.17
C GLY A 699 -206.21 -70.91 -106.65
N ASN A 700 -207.49 -70.98 -106.99
CA ASN A 700 -207.95 -70.71 -108.36
C ASN A 700 -207.64 -69.26 -108.78
N ALA A 701 -207.93 -68.26 -107.94
CA ALA A 701 -207.68 -66.87 -108.27
C ALA A 701 -206.20 -66.54 -108.53
N GLN A 702 -205.26 -67.24 -107.88
CA GLN A 702 -203.83 -67.08 -108.18
C GLN A 702 -203.38 -67.84 -109.44
N LEU A 703 -204.07 -68.92 -109.82
CA LEU A 703 -203.91 -69.55 -111.14
C LEU A 703 -204.58 -68.74 -112.26
N GLU A 704 -205.64 -68.01 -111.94
CA GLU A 704 -206.29 -67.05 -112.83
C GLU A 704 -205.54 -65.70 -112.88
N GLU A 705 -204.71 -65.35 -111.88
CA GLU A 705 -203.71 -64.27 -111.95
C GLU A 705 -202.37 -64.71 -112.59
N THR A 706 -202.17 -66.02 -112.81
CA THR A 706 -201.34 -66.51 -113.94
C THR A 706 -202.05 -66.42 -115.30
N VAL A 707 -203.11 -65.61 -115.35
CA VAL A 707 -203.34 -64.56 -116.36
C VAL A 707 -202.07 -64.21 -117.13
N CYS A 708 -202.26 -64.02 -118.44
CA CYS A 708 -201.61 -63.11 -119.39
C CYS A 708 -200.09 -62.83 -119.37
N ASN A 709 -199.32 -63.05 -118.31
CA ASN A 709 -197.86 -63.13 -118.36
C ASN A 709 -197.37 -64.15 -119.42
N LEU A 710 -198.20 -65.14 -119.77
CA LEU A 710 -197.96 -66.08 -120.89
C LEU A 710 -199.01 -65.98 -122.03
N GLN A 711 -199.88 -64.97 -122.03
CA GLN A 711 -200.94 -64.82 -123.06
C GLN A 711 -201.07 -63.41 -123.65
N GLN A 712 -200.79 -62.33 -122.90
CA GLN A 712 -200.49 -61.00 -123.47
C GLN A 712 -199.03 -60.90 -123.96
N GLU A 713 -198.14 -61.82 -123.58
CA GLU A 713 -196.85 -62.00 -124.27
C GLU A 713 -196.98 -62.54 -125.70
N LEU A 714 -198.16 -62.97 -126.16
CA LEU A 714 -198.45 -63.05 -127.60
C LEU A 714 -198.35 -61.65 -128.23
N THR A 715 -199.16 -60.73 -127.71
CA THR A 715 -199.46 -59.44 -128.35
C THR A 715 -198.31 -58.44 -128.33
N GLY A 716 -197.39 -58.52 -127.35
CA GLY A 716 -196.18 -57.70 -127.35
C GLY A 716 -195.05 -58.20 -128.26
N LYS A 717 -195.06 -59.49 -128.65
CA LYS A 717 -193.94 -60.15 -129.34
C LYS A 717 -194.13 -60.40 -130.82
N GLN A 718 -195.29 -60.10 -131.40
CA GLN A 718 -195.43 -60.00 -132.87
C GLN A 718 -195.21 -58.58 -133.40
N GLU A 719 -195.74 -57.51 -132.76
CA GLU A 719 -195.67 -56.14 -133.32
C GLU A 719 -194.25 -55.51 -133.40
N THR A 720 -193.21 -56.14 -132.83
CA THR A 720 -191.82 -55.63 -132.94
C THR A 720 -190.94 -56.36 -133.97
N LEU A 721 -191.33 -57.55 -134.45
CA LEU A 721 -190.59 -58.29 -135.47
C LEU A 721 -191.53 -58.86 -136.55
N GLU A 722 -192.22 -57.94 -137.22
CA GLU A 722 -192.49 -58.04 -138.67
C GLU A 722 -191.71 -56.93 -139.45
N THR A 723 -190.73 -56.27 -138.80
CA THR A 723 -189.70 -55.46 -139.49
C THR A 723 -188.46 -56.27 -139.91
N LEU A 724 -188.42 -57.55 -139.54
CA LEU A 724 -188.08 -58.60 -140.50
C LEU A 724 -189.22 -59.61 -140.54
N GLN A 725 -189.38 -60.19 -141.73
CA GLN A 725 -190.35 -61.22 -142.12
C GLN A 725 -190.02 -62.59 -141.50
#